data_AF-A0A5D2QPJ7-F1
#
_entry.id   AF-A0A5D2QPJ7-F1
#
_cell.length_a   1.000
_cell.length_b   1.000
_cell.length_c   1.000
_cell.angle_alpha   90.00
_cell.angle_beta   90.00
_cell.angle_gamma   90.00
#
_symmetry.space_group_name_H-M   'P 1'
#
loop_
_entity.id
_entity.type
_entity.pdbx_description
1 polymer ?
#
loop_
_entity_poly.entity_id
_entity_poly.type
_entity_poly.pdbx_seq_one_letter_code
_entity_poly.pdbx_strand_id
1 'polypeptide(L)'
;MSGWGTPSRTVTLGRVQPQAPALRTIYCNHREANFAHRYKGNSISTTKYNVFTFLPKGLYEQFRRVANLYFLMVSILSATPYSPVHPITNMVPLSLVLLFSLIKEAFEDWQRFQNDMTINNTLVDVLQAQGWESLQWKKLQVGDIIRVKQDGFFPADLLLLASTNVDGICYIETANLDGETNLKIRKALERTWDYVTPEKACEFKGEVQCEQPNNSLYTFTGNLVMDNQTMPLSPNQILLRGCSLKNTDYIVGTVIFTGHETKVMTNSMNVPSKRSTLERKLDKLILALFSTLFSMCLLGAIGSGIFIDRKYYYLGLSQSVEDQFNPSKRFLVIILTMLTLLTLYSTIIPISLYVSIETIKFIQSSQFINKDLNMYHAESNTPASARTSNLNEELGQVEYIFSDKTGTLTRNLMEFFKCSIGGEMYGTGMTEIEMGVAERKGIKVQEAKTSTNSLREKGFNFDDVRLMQGAWRNEPNHDACKEFFRCLAICHTVLPEGEETPEKIRYQAASPDEAALVLAAKNFGFFFYRRTPTMIYVRESHVEKMGKTQDVSYEILNVLEFNSTRKRQSVVCRYRDGRLVLFCKGADTVIYERLGTGNGDLNKVTRVHLEQFGSAGLRTLCLAYRDLAPDLYESWNEKFITAKSSLRDREKRLDEVAELIEKELILIGATAIEDKLQEGVPNCIQTLSRAGIKIWVLTGDKIETAINIAYACNLLNNEMKQFIISSETDAIREVEERGDQTEIARFMKEEVKKQLKQFLDEAPQYFCSPSGPKLALVIDGKCLMYALEPSLRIMLLTLSLNCSSVVCCRVSPLQKAQVTSLVKKGARKITLSIGDGANDVSMIQAAHIGIGISGLEGMQAVMASDFAIAQFRFLEDLLLVHGRWSYIRLCKVVMYFFYKNLAFTLTQFWFTFGTGFSGQRFYDDWFQSLYNVIFTALPVVIVGLFDQDISSSLSKKYPELYKEGVRNMFFNRRVVAIWACFAVYQSLVFFYFVSLSSSTSRDSDGKMFGLWDVSTMAFTCVVVTVNLRLLMMCNSITRWHYISVGGSIIVWFVFIFIYSGIMTRFDRNDNMFWVIYVLMSTSYFYVTLLLVPVAALLGDFLYLGVQRWFFPYDYQIVQESHKDDADSINKPDSQETKEHLTPDEARSNEISQLPKEVSKHSGFAFDSPGYESFFATQFGKYVPPKAWDVARRASMKSKSKPK
;
A
#
# COMPACT_ATOMS: atom_id res chain seq x y z
N MET A 1 -42.24 22.64 18.50
CA MET A 1 -43.39 22.08 17.76
C MET A 1 -43.09 22.17 16.27
N SER A 2 -43.52 21.15 15.51
CA SER A 2 -43.36 20.88 14.07
C SER A 2 -41.92 20.81 13.52
N GLY A 3 -41.42 19.58 13.42
CA GLY A 3 -40.11 19.25 12.85
C GLY A 3 -40.08 19.21 11.32
N TRP A 4 -38.89 19.49 10.79
CA TRP A 4 -38.52 19.22 9.41
C TRP A 4 -37.45 18.13 9.42
N GLY A 5 -37.92 16.88 9.31
CA GLY A 5 -37.06 15.72 9.14
C GLY A 5 -36.49 15.71 7.73
N THR A 6 -35.16 15.65 7.63
CA THR A 6 -34.44 15.32 6.40
C THR A 6 -34.84 13.92 5.93
N PRO A 7 -35.21 13.71 4.65
CA PRO A 7 -35.56 12.37 4.18
C PRO A 7 -34.31 11.50 4.18
N SER A 8 -34.34 10.44 4.99
CA SER A 8 -33.38 9.34 4.89
C SER A 8 -33.51 8.74 3.49
N ARG A 9 -32.47 8.91 2.67
CA ARG A 9 -32.31 8.18 1.40
C ARG A 9 -32.09 6.71 1.74
N THR A 10 -33.18 5.97 1.96
CA THR A 10 -33.18 4.51 1.90
C THR A 10 -32.78 4.14 0.48
N VAL A 11 -31.59 3.60 0.33
CA VAL A 11 -31.19 2.90 -0.90
C VAL A 11 -32.07 1.67 -0.95
N THR A 12 -33.18 1.75 -1.67
CA THR A 12 -33.94 0.59 -2.12
C THR A 12 -33.01 -0.22 -3.00
N LEU A 13 -32.38 -1.25 -2.41
CA LEU A 13 -31.85 -2.37 -3.16
C LEU A 13 -32.98 -2.86 -4.05
N GLY A 14 -32.83 -2.65 -5.37
CA GLY A 14 -33.79 -3.16 -6.33
C GLY A 14 -33.99 -4.64 -6.04
N ARG A 15 -35.25 -5.04 -5.79
CA ARG A 15 -35.66 -6.44 -5.86
C ARG A 15 -35.26 -6.92 -7.26
N VAL A 16 -34.15 -7.65 -7.35
CA VAL A 16 -33.86 -8.45 -8.53
C VAL A 16 -34.96 -9.50 -8.57
N GLN A 17 -35.97 -9.27 -9.41
CA GLN A 17 -36.84 -10.37 -9.83
C GLN A 17 -35.93 -11.45 -10.41
N PRO A 18 -36.05 -12.72 -10.00
CA PRO A 18 -35.32 -13.79 -10.63
C PRO A 18 -35.82 -13.90 -12.08
N GLN A 19 -35.12 -13.26 -13.01
CA GLN A 19 -35.22 -13.60 -14.41
C GLN A 19 -34.75 -15.06 -14.53
N ALA A 20 -35.51 -15.89 -15.25
CA ALA A 20 -35.08 -17.23 -15.59
C ALA A 20 -33.66 -17.18 -16.21
N PRO A 21 -32.77 -18.14 -15.92
CA PRO A 21 -31.39 -18.09 -16.39
C PRO A 21 -31.36 -18.11 -17.91
N ALA A 22 -31.05 -16.97 -18.53
CA ALA A 22 -30.85 -16.88 -19.97
C ALA A 22 -29.57 -17.65 -20.33
N LEU A 23 -29.69 -18.83 -20.94
CA LEU A 23 -28.54 -19.59 -21.43
C LEU A 23 -27.82 -18.83 -22.56
N ARG A 24 -26.49 -18.92 -22.60
CA ARG A 24 -25.66 -18.39 -23.69
C ARG A 24 -25.28 -19.54 -24.63
N THR A 25 -25.67 -19.43 -25.90
CA THR A 25 -25.36 -20.42 -26.93
C THR A 25 -24.25 -19.92 -27.84
N ILE A 26 -23.18 -20.70 -28.03
CA ILE A 26 -22.01 -20.33 -28.85
C ILE A 26 -21.81 -21.37 -29.93
N TYR A 27 -21.73 -20.95 -31.19
CA TYR A 27 -21.44 -21.83 -32.32
C TYR A 27 -19.93 -21.85 -32.60
N CYS A 28 -19.28 -23.00 -32.40
CA CYS A 28 -17.84 -23.14 -32.64
C CYS A 28 -17.56 -23.14 -34.14
N ASN A 29 -16.49 -22.44 -34.56
CA ASN A 29 -16.06 -22.38 -35.96
C ASN A 29 -17.12 -21.80 -36.93
N HIS A 30 -18.05 -20.98 -36.42
CA HIS A 30 -19.17 -20.41 -37.19
C HIS A 30 -19.41 -18.93 -36.84
N ARG A 31 -18.57 -18.03 -37.39
CA ARG A 31 -18.61 -16.59 -37.07
C ARG A 31 -19.95 -15.91 -37.39
N GLU A 32 -20.58 -16.25 -38.50
CA GLU A 32 -21.85 -15.62 -38.94
C GLU A 32 -23.00 -15.87 -37.95
N ALA A 33 -23.07 -17.09 -37.39
CA ALA A 33 -24.08 -17.46 -36.41
C ALA A 33 -23.88 -16.71 -35.08
N ASN A 34 -22.63 -16.57 -34.64
CA ASN A 34 -22.30 -15.82 -33.42
C ASN A 34 -22.48 -14.30 -33.59
N PHE A 35 -22.39 -13.76 -34.81
CA PHE A 35 -22.60 -12.34 -35.07
C PHE A 35 -24.03 -11.88 -34.74
N ALA A 36 -25.02 -12.75 -34.95
CA ALA A 36 -26.42 -12.48 -34.60
C ALA A 36 -26.63 -12.21 -33.10
N HIS A 37 -25.80 -12.82 -32.23
CA HIS A 37 -25.88 -12.69 -30.77
C HIS A 37 -25.14 -11.44 -30.21
N ARG A 38 -24.40 -10.69 -31.04
CA ARG A 38 -23.71 -9.43 -30.69
C ARG A 38 -22.82 -9.51 -29.42
N TYR A 39 -21.95 -10.52 -29.34
CA TYR A 39 -20.95 -10.60 -28.26
C TYR A 39 -19.96 -9.44 -28.27
N LYS A 40 -19.40 -9.11 -27.09
CA LYS A 40 -18.35 -8.10 -26.97
C LYS A 40 -17.05 -8.58 -27.62
N GLY A 41 -16.29 -7.64 -28.20
CA GLY A 41 -14.94 -7.92 -28.72
C GLY A 41 -13.93 -8.21 -27.60
N ASN A 42 -12.77 -8.74 -27.97
CA ASN A 42 -11.73 -9.13 -27.01
C ASN A 42 -10.76 -8.01 -26.59
N SER A 43 -10.99 -6.77 -27.05
CA SER A 43 -10.20 -5.62 -26.62
C SER A 43 -10.48 -5.28 -25.16
N ILE A 44 -9.42 -5.05 -24.39
CA ILE A 44 -9.50 -4.57 -23.01
C ILE A 44 -9.13 -3.10 -22.94
N SER A 45 -9.77 -2.36 -22.03
CA SER A 45 -9.46 -0.96 -21.76
C SER A 45 -9.53 -0.72 -20.26
N THR A 46 -8.40 -0.29 -19.70
CA THR A 46 -8.24 0.14 -18.29
C THR A 46 -8.09 1.66 -18.17
N THR A 47 -8.14 2.38 -19.30
CA THR A 47 -8.17 3.84 -19.35
C THR A 47 -9.41 4.39 -18.67
N LYS A 48 -9.26 5.49 -17.94
CA LYS A 48 -10.39 6.18 -17.28
C LYS A 48 -11.25 6.91 -18.30
N TYR A 49 -10.61 7.39 -19.37
CA TYR A 49 -11.23 8.22 -20.37
C TYR A 49 -11.13 7.57 -21.76
N ASN A 50 -12.09 7.92 -22.61
CA ASN A 50 -12.03 7.72 -24.05
C ASN A 50 -11.81 9.09 -24.70
N VAL A 51 -11.31 9.15 -25.95
CA VAL A 51 -10.96 10.40 -26.65
C VAL A 51 -12.08 11.46 -26.56
N PHE A 52 -13.34 11.05 -26.75
CA PHE A 52 -14.50 11.96 -26.66
C PHE A 52 -14.94 12.29 -25.23
N THR A 53 -14.65 11.41 -24.26
CA THR A 53 -15.08 11.59 -22.86
C THR A 53 -14.00 12.22 -21.99
N PHE A 54 -12.75 12.31 -22.48
CA PHE A 54 -11.62 12.90 -21.78
C PHE A 54 -11.90 14.36 -21.39
N LEU A 55 -12.25 15.22 -22.35
CA LEU A 55 -12.48 16.62 -22.04
C LEU A 55 -13.71 16.84 -21.13
N PRO A 56 -14.90 16.26 -21.39
CA PRO A 56 -16.06 16.44 -20.53
C PRO A 56 -15.88 15.89 -19.12
N LYS A 57 -15.32 14.67 -18.97
CA LYS A 57 -15.10 14.06 -17.65
C LYS A 57 -13.93 14.72 -16.92
N GLY A 58 -12.83 15.02 -17.60
CA GLY A 58 -11.68 15.72 -17.03
C GLY A 58 -12.07 17.10 -16.52
N LEU A 59 -12.79 17.90 -17.31
CA LEU A 59 -13.32 19.19 -16.84
C LEU A 59 -14.30 19.01 -15.67
N TYR A 60 -15.19 18.01 -15.74
CA TYR A 60 -16.08 17.72 -14.61
C TYR A 60 -15.31 17.42 -13.33
N GLU A 61 -14.24 16.61 -13.39
CA GLU A 61 -13.40 16.30 -12.24
C GLU A 61 -12.66 17.53 -11.70
N GLN A 62 -12.17 18.41 -12.59
CA GLN A 62 -11.55 19.66 -12.18
C GLN A 62 -12.56 20.62 -11.54
N PHE A 63 -13.80 20.72 -12.05
CA PHE A 63 -14.84 21.59 -11.48
C PHE A 63 -15.56 21.01 -10.25
N ARG A 64 -15.30 19.75 -9.88
CA ARG A 64 -15.66 19.25 -8.54
C ARG A 64 -14.88 19.94 -7.43
N ARG A 65 -13.79 20.65 -7.75
CA ARG A 65 -13.04 21.49 -6.81
C ARG A 65 -13.72 22.84 -6.68
N VAL A 66 -14.09 23.20 -5.44
CA VAL A 66 -14.83 24.44 -5.14
C VAL A 66 -14.08 25.69 -5.64
N ALA A 67 -12.75 25.68 -5.58
CA ALA A 67 -11.94 26.81 -6.05
C ALA A 67 -12.06 27.05 -7.56
N ASN A 68 -12.10 26.01 -8.38
CA ASN A 68 -12.22 26.16 -9.83
C ASN A 68 -13.57 26.76 -10.22
N LEU A 69 -14.63 26.39 -9.51
CA LEU A 69 -15.95 27.02 -9.67
C LEU A 69 -15.92 28.50 -9.27
N TYR A 70 -15.23 28.84 -8.18
CA TYR A 70 -15.04 30.23 -7.75
C TYR A 70 -14.32 31.08 -8.81
N PHE A 71 -13.20 30.60 -9.36
CA PHE A 71 -12.47 31.34 -10.39
C PHE A 71 -13.22 31.46 -11.70
N LEU A 72 -14.04 30.47 -12.06
CA LEU A 72 -14.96 30.58 -13.19
C LEU A 72 -15.98 31.72 -12.97
N MET A 73 -16.58 31.78 -11.78
CA MET A 73 -17.51 32.87 -11.44
C MET A 73 -16.83 34.24 -11.47
N VAL A 74 -15.63 34.38 -10.91
CA VAL A 74 -14.85 35.62 -10.97
C VAL A 74 -14.51 36.00 -12.42
N SER A 75 -14.14 35.02 -13.25
CA SER A 75 -13.83 35.27 -14.67
C SER A 75 -15.05 35.78 -15.43
N ILE A 76 -16.22 35.19 -15.19
CA ILE A 76 -17.50 35.65 -15.78
C ILE A 76 -17.83 37.07 -15.28
N LEU A 77 -17.67 37.35 -13.99
CA LEU A 77 -17.88 38.68 -13.42
C LEU A 77 -16.90 39.72 -14.00
N SER A 78 -15.65 39.31 -14.27
CA SER A 78 -14.65 40.21 -14.83
C SER A 78 -14.97 40.69 -16.25
N ALA A 79 -15.82 39.97 -16.98
CA ALA A 79 -16.31 40.37 -18.30
C ALA A 79 -17.41 41.44 -18.25
N THR A 80 -17.90 41.80 -17.05
CA THR A 80 -18.89 42.87 -16.86
C THR A 80 -18.21 44.24 -16.76
N PRO A 81 -18.91 45.34 -17.11
CA PRO A 81 -18.34 46.70 -17.04
C PRO A 81 -18.03 47.16 -15.60
N TYR A 82 -18.47 46.41 -14.59
CA TYR A 82 -18.27 46.72 -13.17
C TYR A 82 -16.96 46.14 -12.61
N SER A 83 -16.18 45.41 -13.41
CA SER A 83 -14.90 44.86 -12.99
C SER A 83 -13.81 45.93 -13.05
N PRO A 84 -13.03 46.16 -11.97
CA PRO A 84 -11.89 47.06 -11.99
C PRO A 84 -10.65 46.44 -12.66
N VAL A 85 -10.74 45.16 -13.05
CA VAL A 85 -9.64 44.35 -13.60
C VAL A 85 -10.03 43.83 -15.00
N HIS A 86 -9.07 43.81 -15.92
CA HIS A 86 -9.31 43.35 -17.29
C HIS A 86 -9.74 41.86 -17.37
N PRO A 87 -10.68 41.45 -18.25
CA PRO A 87 -11.14 40.05 -18.31
C PRO A 87 -10.03 39.03 -18.61
N ILE A 88 -9.09 39.42 -19.48
CA ILE A 88 -7.96 38.56 -19.91
C ILE A 88 -7.07 38.18 -18.72
N THR A 89 -6.85 39.09 -17.77
CA THR A 89 -5.92 38.88 -16.65
C THR A 89 -6.45 37.86 -15.63
N ASN A 90 -7.76 37.62 -15.59
CA ASN A 90 -8.40 36.56 -14.81
C ASN A 90 -8.62 35.25 -15.59
N MET A 91 -8.98 35.31 -16.88
CA MET A 91 -9.21 34.11 -17.69
C MET A 91 -7.94 33.32 -18.02
N VAL A 92 -6.82 34.00 -18.30
CA VAL A 92 -5.58 33.34 -18.74
C VAL A 92 -5.00 32.42 -17.65
N PRO A 93 -4.85 32.85 -16.37
CA PRO A 93 -4.37 31.96 -15.32
C PRO A 93 -5.25 30.73 -15.10
N LEU A 94 -6.58 30.89 -15.10
CA LEU A 94 -7.51 29.76 -14.96
C LEU A 94 -7.36 28.76 -16.11
N SER A 95 -7.25 29.26 -17.34
CA SER A 95 -7.11 28.44 -18.54
C SER A 95 -5.79 27.64 -18.51
N LEU A 96 -4.69 28.28 -18.11
CA LEU A 96 -3.38 27.61 -17.97
C LEU A 96 -3.39 26.54 -16.88
N VAL A 97 -4.04 26.81 -15.74
CA VAL A 97 -4.18 25.84 -14.64
C VAL A 97 -4.98 24.62 -15.09
N LEU A 98 -6.14 24.83 -15.72
CA LEU A 98 -6.97 23.73 -16.21
C LEU A 98 -6.25 22.94 -17.31
N LEU A 99 -5.55 23.62 -18.21
CA LEU A 99 -4.76 22.98 -19.27
C LEU A 99 -3.65 22.10 -18.68
N PHE A 100 -2.90 22.60 -17.69
CA PHE A 100 -1.85 21.83 -17.05
C PHE A 100 -2.40 20.57 -16.36
N SER A 101 -3.48 20.69 -15.60
CA SER A 101 -4.10 19.55 -14.93
C SER A 101 -4.65 18.52 -15.94
N LEU A 102 -5.22 18.96 -17.06
CA LEU A 102 -5.65 18.08 -18.14
C LEU A 102 -4.46 17.39 -18.83
N ILE A 103 -3.36 18.10 -19.11
CA ILE A 103 -2.15 17.49 -19.69
C ILE A 103 -1.59 16.40 -18.77
N LYS A 104 -1.55 16.67 -17.45
CA LYS A 104 -1.13 15.69 -16.46
C LYS A 104 -2.03 14.44 -16.50
N GLU A 105 -3.35 14.61 -16.45
CA GLU A 105 -4.30 13.49 -16.53
C GLU A 105 -4.16 12.71 -17.85
N ALA A 106 -3.94 13.41 -18.96
CA ALA A 106 -3.69 12.79 -20.26
C ALA A 106 -2.40 11.95 -20.24
N PHE A 107 -1.33 12.42 -19.60
CA PHE A 107 -0.09 11.67 -19.47
C PHE A 107 -0.27 10.39 -18.63
N GLU A 108 -0.98 10.48 -17.50
CA GLU A 108 -1.29 9.33 -16.66
C GLU A 108 -2.17 8.29 -17.39
N ASP A 109 -3.18 8.74 -18.15
CA ASP A 109 -4.06 7.85 -18.92
C ASP A 109 -3.37 7.29 -20.17
N TRP A 110 -2.42 8.04 -20.75
CA TRP A 110 -1.59 7.57 -21.88
C TRP A 110 -0.72 6.37 -21.48
N GLN A 111 -0.13 6.39 -20.28
CA GLN A 111 0.63 5.24 -19.78
C GLN A 111 -0.26 3.98 -19.65
N ARG A 112 -1.51 4.14 -19.20
CA ARG A 112 -2.49 3.04 -19.16
C ARG A 112 -2.84 2.54 -20.56
N PHE A 113 -3.05 3.48 -21.48
CA PHE A 113 -3.32 3.17 -22.89
C PHE A 113 -2.17 2.39 -23.53
N GLN A 114 -0.90 2.75 -23.28
CA GLN A 114 0.24 2.00 -23.80
C GLN A 114 0.29 0.57 -23.26
N ASN A 115 0.00 0.37 -21.97
CA ASN A 115 -0.09 -0.96 -21.38
C ASN A 115 -1.24 -1.78 -22.01
N ASP A 116 -2.43 -1.19 -22.14
CA ASP A 116 -3.57 -1.83 -22.79
C ASP A 116 -3.26 -2.19 -24.25
N MET A 117 -2.60 -1.29 -24.98
CA MET A 117 -2.25 -1.48 -26.38
C MET A 117 -1.22 -2.59 -26.57
N THR A 118 -0.27 -2.72 -25.65
CA THR A 118 0.70 -3.82 -25.63
C THR A 118 -0.03 -5.16 -25.48
N ILE A 119 -0.95 -5.29 -24.52
CA ILE A 119 -1.73 -6.52 -24.31
C ILE A 119 -2.68 -6.81 -25.48
N ASN A 120 -3.36 -5.79 -26.01
CA ASN A 120 -4.32 -5.92 -27.10
C ASN A 120 -3.67 -6.30 -28.44
N ASN A 121 -2.38 -5.98 -28.61
CA ASN A 121 -1.61 -6.30 -29.81
C ASN A 121 -0.78 -7.58 -29.69
N THR A 122 -0.81 -8.27 -28.54
CA THR A 122 -0.22 -9.61 -28.40
C THR A 122 -0.82 -10.55 -29.45
N LEU A 123 0.01 -11.42 -30.01
CA LEU A 123 -0.38 -12.35 -31.08
C LEU A 123 -0.81 -13.69 -30.49
N VAL A 124 -1.79 -14.34 -31.13
CA VAL A 124 -2.17 -15.73 -30.91
C VAL A 124 -2.51 -16.38 -32.24
N ASP A 125 -2.30 -17.69 -32.36
CA ASP A 125 -2.63 -18.42 -33.58
C ASP A 125 -4.12 -18.77 -33.60
N VAL A 126 -4.81 -18.43 -34.68
CA VAL A 126 -6.24 -18.67 -34.91
C VAL A 126 -6.42 -19.55 -36.13
N LEU A 127 -7.38 -20.47 -36.09
CA LEU A 127 -7.68 -21.36 -37.19
C LEU A 127 -8.45 -20.61 -38.30
N GLN A 128 -7.90 -20.60 -39.51
CA GLN A 128 -8.56 -20.05 -40.71
C GLN A 128 -8.39 -20.98 -41.91
N ALA A 129 -9.49 -21.26 -42.61
CA ALA A 129 -9.66 -22.04 -43.84
C ALA A 129 -8.96 -23.42 -43.90
N GLN A 130 -7.63 -23.51 -43.75
CA GLN A 130 -6.84 -24.76 -43.69
C GLN A 130 -5.56 -24.65 -42.81
N GLY A 131 -5.35 -23.58 -42.03
CA GLY A 131 -4.10 -23.38 -41.29
C GLY A 131 -4.17 -22.44 -40.08
N TRP A 132 -3.05 -22.33 -39.37
CA TRP A 132 -2.88 -21.45 -38.22
C TRP A 132 -2.34 -20.09 -38.66
N GLU A 133 -3.12 -19.02 -38.46
CA GLU A 133 -2.70 -17.66 -38.74
C GLU A 133 -2.57 -16.85 -37.44
N SER A 134 -1.49 -16.08 -37.30
CA SER A 134 -1.30 -15.25 -36.12
C SER A 134 -2.18 -13.99 -36.18
N LEU A 135 -3.05 -13.84 -35.19
CA LEU A 135 -4.00 -12.74 -35.04
C LEU A 135 -3.75 -11.98 -33.73
N GLN A 136 -4.00 -10.67 -33.73
CA GLN A 136 -3.92 -9.85 -32.52
C GLN A 136 -5.07 -10.19 -31.56
N TRP A 137 -4.79 -10.21 -30.25
CA TRP A 137 -5.76 -10.53 -29.20
C TRP A 137 -7.06 -9.72 -29.32
N LYS A 138 -6.98 -8.43 -29.65
CA LYS A 138 -8.16 -7.55 -29.80
C LYS A 138 -9.12 -7.97 -30.92
N LYS A 139 -8.65 -8.72 -31.92
CA LYS A 139 -9.45 -9.16 -33.09
C LYS A 139 -10.14 -10.50 -32.85
N LEU A 140 -9.86 -11.20 -31.75
CA LEU A 140 -10.51 -12.47 -31.41
C LEU A 140 -12.00 -12.30 -31.16
N GLN A 141 -12.77 -13.26 -31.65
CA GLN A 141 -14.22 -13.32 -31.48
C GLN A 141 -14.65 -14.62 -30.77
N VAL A 142 -15.85 -14.59 -30.21
CA VAL A 142 -16.46 -15.77 -29.58
C VAL A 142 -16.71 -16.85 -30.63
N GLY A 143 -16.33 -18.09 -30.32
CA GLY A 143 -16.41 -19.25 -31.21
C GLY A 143 -15.19 -19.47 -32.10
N ASP A 144 -14.20 -18.57 -32.09
CA ASP A 144 -12.92 -18.78 -32.79
C ASP A 144 -12.14 -19.93 -32.14
N ILE A 145 -11.52 -20.78 -32.97
CA ILE A 145 -10.60 -21.83 -32.52
C ILE A 145 -9.18 -21.28 -32.56
N ILE A 146 -8.46 -21.41 -31.46
CA ILE A 146 -7.12 -20.87 -31.30
C ILE A 146 -6.14 -21.93 -30.82
N ARG A 147 -4.86 -21.70 -31.16
CA ARG A 147 -3.72 -22.46 -30.67
C ARG A 147 -2.88 -21.57 -29.75
N VAL A 148 -2.66 -22.07 -28.54
CA VAL A 148 -1.78 -21.41 -27.56
C VAL A 148 -0.57 -22.29 -27.34
N LYS A 149 0.62 -21.73 -27.54
CA LYS A 149 1.91 -22.42 -27.38
C LYS A 149 2.39 -22.38 -25.92
N GLN A 150 3.37 -23.21 -25.60
CA GLN A 150 4.02 -23.25 -24.28
C GLN A 150 4.43 -21.84 -23.83
N ASP A 151 4.25 -21.59 -22.52
CA ASP A 151 4.47 -20.31 -21.83
C ASP A 151 3.58 -19.14 -22.29
N GLY A 152 2.66 -19.38 -23.23
CA GLY A 152 1.69 -18.39 -23.69
C GLY A 152 0.56 -18.15 -22.69
N PHE A 153 0.15 -16.90 -22.53
CA PHE A 153 -1.06 -16.54 -21.77
C PHE A 153 -2.33 -16.80 -22.59
N PHE A 154 -3.41 -17.19 -21.92
CA PHE A 154 -4.71 -17.32 -22.59
C PHE A 154 -5.32 -15.93 -22.87
N PRO A 155 -5.70 -15.66 -24.13
CA PRO A 155 -6.22 -14.35 -24.54
C PRO A 155 -7.66 -14.07 -24.11
N ALA A 156 -8.40 -15.11 -23.77
CA ALA A 156 -9.84 -15.13 -23.52
C ALA A 156 -10.16 -16.36 -22.64
N ASP A 157 -11.41 -16.51 -22.20
CA ASP A 157 -11.82 -17.77 -21.55
C ASP A 157 -12.09 -18.80 -22.65
N LEU A 158 -11.37 -19.92 -22.61
CA LEU A 158 -11.35 -20.94 -23.66
C LEU A 158 -11.96 -22.26 -23.17
N LEU A 159 -12.62 -22.97 -24.08
CA LEU A 159 -12.93 -24.39 -23.94
C LEU A 159 -11.78 -25.22 -24.51
N LEU A 160 -11.15 -26.05 -23.68
CA LEU A 160 -10.08 -26.95 -24.08
C LEU A 160 -10.63 -28.09 -24.95
N LEU A 161 -10.22 -28.11 -26.23
CA LEU A 161 -10.60 -29.16 -27.18
C LEU A 161 -9.56 -30.28 -27.23
N ALA A 162 -8.30 -29.92 -27.37
CA ALA A 162 -7.23 -30.90 -27.53
C ALA A 162 -5.90 -30.36 -26.98
N SER A 163 -5.00 -31.28 -26.64
CA SER A 163 -3.66 -30.99 -26.14
C SER A 163 -2.66 -31.90 -26.85
N THR A 164 -1.41 -31.45 -26.93
CA THR A 164 -0.28 -32.24 -27.45
C THR A 164 0.11 -33.41 -26.55
N ASN A 165 -0.14 -33.29 -25.25
CA ASN A 165 0.13 -34.37 -24.31
C ASN A 165 -0.87 -35.53 -24.46
N VAL A 166 -0.39 -36.74 -24.17
CA VAL A 166 -1.21 -37.97 -24.11
C VAL A 166 -2.40 -37.75 -23.15
N ASP A 167 -3.55 -38.31 -23.49
CA ASP A 167 -4.83 -38.17 -22.76
C ASP A 167 -5.48 -36.75 -22.78
N GLY A 168 -5.05 -35.87 -23.69
CA GLY A 168 -5.67 -34.55 -23.88
C GLY A 168 -5.56 -33.63 -22.67
N ILE A 169 -4.46 -33.75 -21.92
CA ILE A 169 -4.20 -33.01 -20.68
C ILE A 169 -3.33 -31.78 -20.96
N CYS A 170 -3.58 -30.68 -20.27
CA CYS A 170 -2.63 -29.56 -20.21
C CYS A 170 -2.43 -29.05 -18.79
N TYR A 171 -1.32 -28.36 -18.57
CA TYR A 171 -1.00 -27.75 -17.29
C TYR A 171 -1.09 -26.23 -17.41
N ILE A 172 -1.78 -25.61 -16.44
CA ILE A 172 -1.97 -24.16 -16.41
C ILE A 172 -1.46 -23.58 -15.10
N GLU A 173 -0.82 -22.43 -15.18
CA GLU A 173 -0.42 -21.65 -14.01
C GLU A 173 -1.49 -20.56 -13.76
N THR A 174 -2.06 -20.53 -12.54
CA THR A 174 -3.13 -19.60 -12.19
C THR A 174 -2.71 -18.41 -11.34
N ALA A 175 -1.39 -18.18 -11.16
CA ALA A 175 -0.84 -17.14 -10.29
C ALA A 175 -1.48 -15.76 -10.50
N ASN A 176 -1.80 -15.38 -11.74
CA ASN A 176 -2.43 -14.09 -12.04
C ASN A 176 -3.93 -13.97 -11.68
N LEU A 177 -4.60 -15.07 -11.33
CA LEU A 177 -6.02 -15.09 -10.95
C LEU A 177 -6.22 -15.20 -9.44
N ASP A 178 -5.62 -16.21 -8.84
CA ASP A 178 -5.82 -16.60 -7.44
C ASP A 178 -4.55 -16.48 -6.60
N GLY A 179 -3.40 -16.15 -7.21
CA GLY A 179 -2.10 -16.09 -6.54
C GLY A 179 -1.41 -17.44 -6.42
N GLU A 180 -2.04 -18.54 -6.86
CA GLU A 180 -1.46 -19.88 -6.75
C GLU A 180 -0.45 -20.10 -7.88
N THR A 181 0.83 -20.31 -7.53
CA THR A 181 1.94 -20.61 -8.46
C THR A 181 1.94 -22.05 -8.98
N ASN A 182 0.95 -22.83 -8.55
CA ASN A 182 0.85 -24.24 -8.82
C ASN A 182 0.33 -24.51 -10.23
N LEU A 183 0.83 -25.57 -10.84
CA LEU A 183 0.26 -26.05 -12.09
C LEU A 183 -1.02 -26.83 -11.83
N LYS A 184 -2.14 -26.34 -12.37
CA LYS A 184 -3.43 -27.03 -12.37
C LYS A 184 -3.57 -27.86 -13.63
N ILE A 185 -4.02 -29.10 -13.46
CA ILE A 185 -4.28 -30.02 -14.57
C ILE A 185 -5.67 -29.72 -15.14
N ARG A 186 -5.75 -29.55 -16.47
CA ARG A 186 -7.00 -29.44 -17.22
C ARG A 186 -7.07 -30.56 -18.25
N LYS A 187 -8.25 -31.15 -18.43
CA LYS A 187 -8.45 -32.33 -19.29
C LYS A 187 -9.55 -32.04 -20.31
N ALA A 188 -9.20 -32.20 -21.58
CA ALA A 188 -10.13 -32.11 -22.69
C ALA A 188 -11.15 -33.27 -22.69
N LEU A 189 -12.28 -33.11 -23.38
CA LEU A 189 -13.22 -34.21 -23.59
C LEU A 189 -12.57 -35.29 -24.45
N GLU A 190 -12.79 -36.56 -24.11
CA GLU A 190 -12.13 -37.70 -24.79
C GLU A 190 -12.44 -37.75 -26.30
N ARG A 191 -13.62 -37.29 -26.69
CA ARG A 191 -14.03 -37.18 -28.09
C ARG A 191 -13.36 -36.06 -28.87
N THR A 192 -12.77 -35.08 -28.21
CA THR A 192 -12.17 -33.91 -28.88
C THR A 192 -10.65 -34.00 -29.00
N TRP A 193 -10.03 -35.07 -28.48
CA TRP A 193 -8.58 -35.27 -28.49
C TRP A 193 -7.97 -35.30 -29.89
N ASP A 194 -8.75 -35.70 -30.89
CA ASP A 194 -8.30 -35.80 -32.28
C ASP A 194 -8.05 -34.44 -32.94
N TYR A 195 -8.59 -33.34 -32.39
CA TYR A 195 -8.54 -32.00 -33.00
C TYR A 195 -7.22 -31.23 -32.75
N VAL A 196 -6.09 -31.94 -32.55
CA VAL A 196 -4.75 -31.34 -32.35
C VAL A 196 -4.19 -30.76 -33.65
N THR A 197 -4.40 -31.45 -34.77
CA THR A 197 -3.91 -31.05 -36.09
C THR A 197 -4.85 -30.05 -36.75
N PRO A 198 -4.34 -29.08 -37.53
CA PRO A 198 -5.16 -28.06 -38.19
C PRO A 198 -6.24 -28.67 -39.10
N GLU A 199 -5.92 -29.74 -39.83
CA GLU A 199 -6.83 -30.44 -40.75
C GLU A 199 -8.09 -30.94 -40.01
N LYS A 200 -7.89 -31.71 -38.94
CA LYS A 200 -9.00 -32.18 -38.09
C LYS A 200 -9.70 -31.03 -37.37
N ALA A 201 -8.95 -30.04 -36.85
CA ALA A 201 -9.55 -28.91 -36.14
C ALA A 201 -10.52 -28.10 -37.03
N CYS A 202 -10.28 -28.03 -38.34
CA CYS A 202 -11.18 -27.38 -39.31
C CYS A 202 -12.53 -28.11 -39.44
N GLU A 203 -12.57 -29.43 -39.21
CA GLU A 203 -13.80 -30.23 -39.27
C GLU A 203 -14.69 -30.01 -38.04
N PHE A 204 -14.12 -29.50 -36.93
CA PHE A 204 -14.85 -29.32 -35.69
C PHE A 204 -15.98 -28.29 -35.85
N LYS A 205 -17.22 -28.76 -35.63
CA LYS A 205 -18.43 -27.96 -35.49
C LYS A 205 -19.19 -28.44 -34.27
N GLY A 206 -19.49 -27.52 -33.36
CA GLY A 206 -20.20 -27.84 -32.13
C GLY A 206 -20.92 -26.62 -31.57
N GLU A 207 -22.00 -26.86 -30.86
CA GLU A 207 -22.76 -25.83 -30.15
C GLU A 207 -22.48 -25.92 -28.66
N VAL A 208 -21.97 -24.85 -28.05
CA VAL A 208 -21.72 -24.76 -26.61
C VAL A 208 -22.84 -23.97 -25.97
N GLN A 209 -23.64 -24.62 -25.12
CA GLN A 209 -24.68 -23.99 -24.30
C GLN A 209 -24.15 -23.82 -22.88
N CYS A 210 -23.99 -22.60 -22.40
CA CYS A 210 -23.35 -22.31 -21.11
C CYS A 210 -24.09 -21.23 -20.32
N GLU A 211 -23.71 -21.10 -19.04
CA GLU A 211 -24.14 -20.01 -18.17
C GLU A 211 -23.71 -18.62 -18.69
N GLN A 212 -24.39 -17.56 -18.24
CA GLN A 212 -23.95 -16.18 -18.49
C GLN A 212 -22.61 -15.90 -17.81
N PRO A 213 -21.81 -14.96 -18.33
CA PRO A 213 -20.62 -14.47 -17.65
C PRO A 213 -20.91 -14.11 -16.19
N ASN A 214 -20.15 -14.72 -15.29
CA ASN A 214 -20.23 -14.47 -13.86
C ASN A 214 -18.83 -14.28 -13.26
N ASN A 215 -18.79 -13.84 -12.01
CA ASN A 215 -17.56 -13.56 -11.28
C ASN A 215 -17.00 -14.78 -10.52
N SER A 216 -17.57 -15.97 -10.68
CA SER A 216 -17.11 -17.17 -9.96
C SER A 216 -16.03 -17.89 -10.77
N LEU A 217 -14.77 -17.82 -10.31
CA LEU A 217 -13.61 -18.39 -10.99
C LEU A 217 -13.62 -19.94 -11.03
N TYR A 218 -14.19 -20.59 -10.02
CA TYR A 218 -14.12 -22.05 -9.84
C TYR A 218 -15.34 -22.81 -10.36
N THR A 219 -16.42 -22.12 -10.68
CA THR A 219 -17.64 -22.75 -11.18
C THR A 219 -17.77 -22.48 -12.67
N PHE A 220 -18.15 -23.49 -13.44
CA PHE A 220 -18.56 -23.36 -14.82
C PHE A 220 -19.49 -24.52 -15.13
N THR A 221 -20.67 -24.19 -15.66
CA THR A 221 -21.64 -25.19 -16.08
C THR A 221 -22.03 -24.91 -17.53
N GLY A 222 -21.93 -25.93 -18.36
CA GLY A 222 -22.36 -25.87 -19.75
C GLY A 222 -22.46 -27.25 -20.36
N ASN A 223 -22.89 -27.31 -21.61
CA ASN A 223 -22.99 -28.51 -22.41
C ASN A 223 -22.37 -28.24 -23.78
N LEU A 224 -21.60 -29.19 -24.29
CA LEU A 224 -21.17 -29.23 -25.69
C LEU A 224 -22.10 -30.18 -26.45
N VAL A 225 -22.80 -29.67 -27.45
CA VAL A 225 -23.65 -30.43 -28.36
C VAL A 225 -22.86 -30.64 -29.66
N MET A 226 -22.55 -31.90 -29.95
CA MET A 226 -21.82 -32.34 -31.14
C MET A 226 -22.47 -33.61 -31.66
N ASP A 227 -22.76 -33.69 -32.96
CA ASP A 227 -23.38 -34.86 -33.61
C ASP A 227 -24.65 -35.40 -32.89
N ASN A 228 -25.56 -34.50 -32.49
CA ASN A 228 -26.77 -34.81 -31.70
C ASN A 228 -26.51 -35.45 -30.32
N GLN A 229 -25.28 -35.42 -29.80
CA GLN A 229 -24.96 -35.85 -28.44
C GLN A 229 -24.55 -34.67 -27.56
N THR A 230 -25.12 -34.64 -26.36
CA THR A 230 -24.89 -33.58 -25.37
C THR A 230 -23.89 -34.09 -24.33
N MET A 231 -22.74 -33.42 -24.25
CA MET A 231 -21.68 -33.73 -23.28
C MET A 231 -21.60 -32.63 -22.22
N PRO A 232 -21.62 -32.98 -20.93
CA PRO A 232 -21.53 -31.98 -19.86
C PRO A 232 -20.12 -31.39 -19.79
N LEU A 233 -20.05 -30.07 -19.67
CA LEU A 233 -18.82 -29.32 -19.43
C LEU A 233 -18.72 -28.95 -17.96
N SER A 234 -17.51 -29.11 -17.42
CA SER A 234 -17.16 -28.75 -16.06
C SER A 234 -16.00 -27.74 -16.06
N PRO A 235 -15.62 -27.17 -14.90
CA PRO A 235 -14.45 -26.29 -14.81
C PRO A 235 -13.15 -26.91 -15.34
N ASN A 236 -13.04 -28.24 -15.36
CA ASN A 236 -11.85 -28.95 -15.84
C ASN A 236 -11.60 -28.80 -17.35
N GLN A 237 -12.60 -28.38 -18.11
CA GLN A 237 -12.51 -28.14 -19.55
C GLN A 237 -12.31 -26.65 -19.89
N ILE A 238 -12.36 -25.73 -18.92
CA ILE A 238 -12.24 -24.29 -19.17
C ILE A 238 -10.86 -23.77 -18.77
N LEU A 239 -10.27 -22.97 -19.66
CA LEU A 239 -9.02 -22.24 -19.45
C LEU A 239 -9.37 -20.76 -19.34
N LEU A 240 -9.00 -20.11 -18.24
CA LEU A 240 -9.38 -18.71 -17.99
C LEU A 240 -8.35 -17.74 -18.54
N ARG A 241 -8.80 -16.57 -18.99
CA ARG A 241 -7.91 -15.48 -19.37
C ARG A 241 -6.96 -15.14 -18.21
N GLY A 242 -5.68 -14.94 -18.50
CA GLY A 242 -4.67 -14.59 -17.49
C GLY A 242 -3.92 -15.78 -16.89
N CYS A 243 -4.39 -17.03 -17.05
CA CYS A 243 -3.51 -18.18 -16.82
C CYS A 243 -2.47 -18.29 -17.95
N SER A 244 -1.32 -18.90 -17.64
CA SER A 244 -0.31 -19.27 -18.62
C SER A 244 -0.32 -20.78 -18.87
N LEU A 245 0.01 -21.20 -20.09
CA LEU A 245 0.19 -22.62 -20.43
C LEU A 245 1.61 -23.08 -20.04
N LYS A 246 1.73 -24.18 -19.31
CA LYS A 246 3.02 -24.75 -18.88
C LYS A 246 3.10 -26.23 -19.25
N ASN A 247 4.32 -26.75 -19.39
CA ASN A 247 4.61 -28.18 -19.60
C ASN A 247 3.72 -28.84 -20.69
N THR A 248 3.41 -28.11 -21.74
CA THR A 248 2.56 -28.53 -22.86
C THR A 248 2.95 -27.68 -24.06
N ASP A 249 3.40 -28.33 -25.15
CA ASP A 249 3.94 -27.64 -26.33
C ASP A 249 2.91 -26.68 -26.93
N TYR A 250 1.68 -27.16 -27.12
CA TYR A 250 0.53 -26.33 -27.43
C TYR A 250 -0.80 -27.03 -27.12
N ILE A 251 -1.84 -26.21 -26.98
CA ILE A 251 -3.24 -26.62 -26.86
C ILE A 251 -4.09 -26.01 -27.98
N VAL A 252 -5.19 -26.67 -28.30
CA VAL A 252 -6.25 -26.18 -29.18
C VAL A 252 -7.51 -25.94 -28.34
N GLY A 253 -8.07 -24.74 -28.43
CA GLY A 253 -9.27 -24.39 -27.67
C GLY A 253 -10.18 -23.39 -28.39
N THR A 254 -11.46 -23.39 -28.02
CA THR A 254 -12.48 -22.49 -28.58
C THR A 254 -12.74 -21.33 -27.63
N VAL A 255 -12.83 -20.11 -28.15
CA VAL A 255 -13.13 -18.91 -27.36
C VAL A 255 -14.59 -18.89 -26.90
N ILE A 256 -14.81 -18.81 -25.59
CA ILE A 256 -16.14 -18.77 -24.96
C ILE A 256 -16.53 -17.36 -24.51
N PHE A 257 -15.69 -16.73 -23.68
CA PHE A 257 -15.89 -15.35 -23.20
C PHE A 257 -14.73 -14.46 -23.62
N THR A 258 -15.03 -13.23 -24.04
CA THR A 258 -14.07 -12.26 -24.61
C THR A 258 -14.09 -10.94 -23.86
N GLY A 259 -12.94 -10.27 -23.81
CA GLY A 259 -12.80 -8.90 -23.30
C GLY A 259 -13.33 -8.74 -21.87
N HIS A 260 -14.23 -7.77 -21.68
CA HIS A 260 -14.86 -7.48 -20.38
C HIS A 260 -15.89 -8.53 -19.91
N GLU A 261 -16.18 -9.57 -20.72
CA GLU A 261 -17.03 -10.70 -20.31
C GLU A 261 -16.24 -11.87 -19.74
N THR A 262 -14.90 -11.84 -19.84
CA THR A 262 -14.07 -12.86 -19.18
C THR A 262 -14.25 -12.82 -17.67
N LYS A 263 -14.12 -13.98 -17.01
CA LYS A 263 -14.30 -14.07 -15.56
C LYS A 263 -13.32 -13.18 -14.79
N VAL A 264 -12.10 -13.00 -15.31
CA VAL A 264 -11.10 -12.09 -14.73
C VAL A 264 -11.53 -10.63 -14.82
N MET A 265 -11.94 -10.17 -16.00
CA MET A 265 -12.33 -8.77 -16.17
C MET A 265 -13.64 -8.43 -15.46
N THR A 266 -14.53 -9.41 -15.28
CA THR A 266 -15.75 -9.25 -14.47
C THR A 266 -15.43 -9.11 -12.98
N ASN A 267 -14.34 -9.72 -12.51
CA ASN A 267 -13.82 -9.56 -11.15
C ASN A 267 -12.95 -8.31 -10.97
N SER A 268 -12.45 -7.72 -12.06
CA SER A 268 -11.66 -6.49 -11.98
C SER A 268 -12.51 -5.31 -11.51
N MET A 269 -12.24 -4.83 -10.30
CA MET A 269 -12.90 -3.67 -9.73
C MET A 269 -12.32 -2.38 -10.34
N ASN A 270 -13.19 -1.45 -10.73
CA ASN A 270 -12.76 -0.12 -11.14
C ASN A 270 -11.97 0.54 -10.00
N VAL A 271 -10.72 0.90 -10.25
CA VAL A 271 -9.86 1.55 -9.25
C VAL A 271 -10.52 2.86 -8.80
N PRO A 272 -10.87 3.00 -7.51
CA PRO A 272 -11.56 4.20 -7.03
C PRO A 272 -10.63 5.42 -7.06
N SER A 273 -11.17 6.58 -7.41
CA SER A 273 -10.43 7.85 -7.26
C SER A 273 -10.32 8.22 -5.77
N LYS A 274 -9.13 8.04 -5.19
CA LYS A 274 -8.84 8.37 -3.80
C LYS A 274 -8.44 9.85 -3.69
N ARG A 275 -9.06 10.58 -2.75
CA ARG A 275 -8.75 11.98 -2.42
C ARG A 275 -8.11 12.06 -1.04
N SER A 276 -7.03 12.83 -0.93
CA SER A 276 -6.29 12.94 0.32
C SER A 276 -7.06 13.75 1.38
N THR A 277 -6.72 13.51 2.64
CA THR A 277 -7.26 14.25 3.77
C THR A 277 -6.78 15.69 3.84
N LEU A 278 -5.56 15.97 3.36
CA LEU A 278 -5.04 17.33 3.20
C LEU A 278 -5.92 18.13 2.24
N GLU A 279 -6.28 17.58 1.08
CA GLU A 279 -7.19 18.23 0.14
C GLU A 279 -8.54 18.56 0.77
N ARG A 280 -9.14 17.63 1.53
CA ARG A 280 -10.42 17.89 2.22
C ARG A 280 -10.31 18.97 3.29
N LYS A 281 -9.17 19.09 3.97
CA LYS A 281 -8.94 20.17 4.94
C LYS A 281 -8.69 21.50 4.24
N LEU A 282 -8.00 21.48 3.10
CA LEU A 282 -7.76 22.64 2.25
C LEU A 282 -9.07 23.19 1.69
N ASP A 283 -9.99 22.34 1.25
CA ASP A 283 -11.35 22.76 0.83
C ASP A 283 -12.08 23.52 1.96
N LYS A 284 -11.97 23.04 3.22
CA LYS A 284 -12.54 23.75 4.38
C LYS A 284 -11.86 25.09 4.64
N LEU A 285 -10.55 25.19 4.42
CA LEU A 285 -9.83 26.45 4.59
C LEU A 285 -10.19 27.46 3.49
N ILE A 286 -10.33 27.00 2.25
CA ILE A 286 -10.78 27.84 1.13
C ILE A 286 -12.18 28.37 1.38
N LEU A 287 -13.09 27.56 1.92
CA LEU A 287 -14.41 28.05 2.34
C LEU A 287 -14.33 29.11 3.44
N ALA A 288 -13.39 28.97 4.40
CA ALA A 288 -13.15 30.00 5.41
C ALA A 288 -12.63 31.30 4.79
N LEU A 289 -11.68 31.22 3.84
CA LEU A 289 -11.19 32.39 3.09
C LEU A 289 -12.27 33.05 2.24
N PHE A 290 -13.14 32.26 1.61
CA PHE A 290 -14.30 32.78 0.89
C PHE A 290 -15.25 33.54 1.82
N SER A 291 -15.47 33.03 3.04
CA SER A 291 -16.23 33.74 4.06
C SER A 291 -15.55 35.06 4.46
N THR A 292 -14.23 35.08 4.64
CA THR A 292 -13.47 36.31 4.95
C THR A 292 -13.55 37.32 3.82
N LEU A 293 -13.36 36.86 2.57
CA LEU A 293 -13.51 37.67 1.36
C LEU A 293 -14.89 38.33 1.31
N PHE A 294 -15.95 37.53 1.47
CA PHE A 294 -17.32 38.02 1.43
C PHE A 294 -17.55 39.08 2.52
N SER A 295 -17.06 38.86 3.73
CA SER A 295 -17.14 39.85 4.82
C SER A 295 -16.40 41.14 4.51
N MET A 296 -15.20 41.06 3.93
CA MET A 296 -14.42 42.24 3.51
C MET A 296 -15.14 43.04 2.41
N CYS A 297 -15.68 42.35 1.40
CA CYS A 297 -16.46 42.98 0.34
C CYS A 297 -17.74 43.63 0.88
N LEU A 298 -18.44 42.97 1.80
CA LEU A 298 -19.65 43.51 2.42
C LEU A 298 -19.35 44.78 3.24
N LEU A 299 -18.28 44.77 4.03
CA LEU A 299 -17.85 45.95 4.79
C LEU A 299 -17.50 47.12 3.87
N GLY A 300 -16.74 46.86 2.79
CA GLY A 300 -16.39 47.89 1.81
C GLY A 300 -17.61 48.42 1.04
N ALA A 301 -18.55 47.54 0.67
CA ALA A 301 -19.78 47.92 -0.03
C ALA A 301 -20.70 48.79 0.84
N ILE A 302 -20.87 48.44 2.12
CA ILE A 302 -21.61 49.28 3.08
C ILE A 302 -20.89 50.62 3.26
N GLY A 303 -19.55 50.60 3.40
CA GLY A 303 -18.73 51.81 3.48
C GLY A 303 -18.92 52.73 2.28
N SER A 304 -18.93 52.19 1.06
CA SER A 304 -19.18 52.93 -0.18
C SER A 304 -20.59 53.54 -0.21
N GLY A 305 -21.62 52.78 0.17
CA GLY A 305 -23.00 53.26 0.23
C GLY A 305 -23.22 54.38 1.26
N ILE A 306 -22.41 54.42 2.33
CA ILE A 306 -22.40 55.51 3.31
C ILE A 306 -21.60 56.71 2.79
N PHE A 307 -20.48 56.47 2.13
CA PHE A 307 -19.57 57.51 1.65
C PHE A 307 -20.14 58.31 0.47
N ILE A 308 -20.91 57.68 -0.42
CA ILE A 308 -21.46 58.34 -1.61
C ILE A 308 -22.55 59.35 -1.21
N ASP A 309 -22.16 60.63 -1.26
CA ASP A 309 -22.99 61.79 -0.95
C ASP A 309 -22.78 62.89 -2.01
N ARG A 310 -23.85 63.64 -2.32
CA ARG A 310 -23.81 64.81 -3.21
C ARG A 310 -22.94 65.94 -2.68
N LYS A 311 -22.53 65.90 -1.40
CA LYS A 311 -21.56 66.82 -0.80
C LYS A 311 -20.22 66.89 -1.56
N TYR A 312 -19.81 65.80 -2.21
CA TYR A 312 -18.54 65.73 -2.94
C TYR A 312 -18.68 66.19 -4.40
N TYR A 313 -18.84 67.51 -4.60
CA TYR A 313 -19.12 68.10 -5.92
C TYR A 313 -18.05 67.80 -7.00
N TYR A 314 -16.79 67.61 -6.60
CA TYR A 314 -15.67 67.32 -7.49
C TYR A 314 -15.74 65.93 -8.16
N LEU A 315 -16.60 65.03 -7.64
CA LEU A 315 -16.84 63.70 -8.22
C LEU A 315 -17.96 63.69 -9.28
N GLY A 316 -18.61 64.84 -9.55
CA GLY A 316 -19.66 64.93 -10.57
C GLY A 316 -20.96 64.18 -10.26
N LEU A 317 -21.21 63.81 -8.99
CA LEU A 317 -22.32 62.98 -8.51
C LEU A 317 -23.73 63.59 -8.66
N SER A 318 -23.84 64.81 -9.21
CA SER A 318 -25.09 65.56 -9.41
C SER A 318 -25.65 65.49 -10.83
N GLN A 319 -24.88 65.00 -11.81
CA GLN A 319 -25.33 64.79 -13.20
C GLN A 319 -25.83 63.35 -13.41
N SER A 320 -26.20 62.94 -14.64
CA SER A 320 -26.59 61.55 -14.93
C SER A 320 -25.38 60.61 -14.76
N VAL A 321 -25.17 60.14 -13.54
CA VAL A 321 -24.08 59.25 -13.18
C VAL A 321 -24.51 57.79 -13.33
N GLU A 322 -23.57 56.93 -13.70
CA GLU A 322 -23.76 55.48 -13.72
C GLU A 322 -24.39 54.98 -12.40
N ASP A 323 -25.24 53.97 -12.50
CA ASP A 323 -26.01 53.44 -11.37
C ASP A 323 -25.13 52.97 -10.19
N GLN A 324 -23.84 52.67 -10.46
CA GLN A 324 -22.82 52.30 -9.46
C GLN A 324 -22.44 53.43 -8.51
N PHE A 325 -22.57 54.70 -8.91
CA PHE A 325 -22.19 55.86 -8.09
C PHE A 325 -23.37 56.78 -7.78
N ASN A 326 -24.61 56.35 -8.05
CA ASN A 326 -25.78 57.20 -7.92
C ASN A 326 -26.25 57.31 -6.45
N PRO A 327 -26.16 58.49 -5.80
CA PRO A 327 -26.55 58.67 -4.41
C PRO A 327 -28.05 58.49 -4.15
N SER A 328 -28.89 58.53 -5.19
CA SER A 328 -30.34 58.27 -5.06
C SER A 328 -30.69 56.78 -4.95
N LYS A 329 -29.81 55.88 -5.41
CA LYS A 329 -30.00 54.42 -5.41
C LYS A 329 -28.96 53.72 -4.52
N ARG A 330 -28.84 54.12 -3.25
CA ARG A 330 -27.81 53.61 -2.31
C ARG A 330 -27.78 52.07 -2.20
N PHE A 331 -28.94 51.41 -2.24
CA PHE A 331 -29.01 49.95 -2.20
C PHE A 331 -28.36 49.30 -3.45
N LEU A 332 -28.55 49.91 -4.62
CA LEU A 332 -27.96 49.42 -5.88
C LEU A 332 -26.44 49.64 -5.90
N VAL A 333 -25.98 50.79 -5.38
CA VAL A 333 -24.55 51.09 -5.17
C VAL A 333 -23.89 50.02 -4.31
N ILE A 334 -24.50 49.64 -3.18
CA ILE A 334 -23.98 48.57 -2.31
C ILE A 334 -23.81 47.25 -3.10
N ILE A 335 -24.80 46.86 -3.89
CA ILE A 335 -24.73 45.61 -4.66
C ILE A 335 -23.64 45.67 -5.74
N LEU A 336 -23.57 46.77 -6.51
CA LEU A 336 -22.61 46.90 -7.61
C LEU A 336 -21.17 47.06 -7.09
N THR A 337 -20.96 47.83 -6.03
CA THR A 337 -19.65 47.95 -5.37
C THR A 337 -19.23 46.62 -4.75
N MET A 338 -20.16 45.82 -4.21
CA MET A 338 -19.85 44.48 -3.72
C MET A 338 -19.30 43.58 -4.83
N LEU A 339 -19.87 43.62 -6.05
CA LEU A 339 -19.34 42.86 -7.20
C LEU A 339 -17.96 43.37 -7.64
N THR A 340 -17.75 44.69 -7.59
CA THR A 340 -16.46 45.34 -7.89
C THR A 340 -15.36 44.90 -6.89
N LEU A 341 -15.66 44.91 -5.59
CA LEU A 341 -14.72 44.48 -4.55
C LEU A 341 -14.47 42.96 -4.58
N LEU A 342 -15.47 42.17 -4.97
CA LEU A 342 -15.33 40.72 -5.12
C LEU A 342 -14.33 40.35 -6.22
N THR A 343 -14.31 41.10 -7.32
CA THR A 343 -13.35 40.90 -8.41
C THR A 343 -11.96 41.44 -8.02
N LEU A 344 -11.88 42.60 -7.35
CA LEU A 344 -10.62 43.18 -6.87
C LEU A 344 -9.87 42.25 -5.89
N TYR A 345 -10.57 41.73 -4.89
CA TYR A 345 -9.97 40.86 -3.85
C TYR A 345 -9.90 39.37 -4.23
N SER A 346 -10.14 39.05 -5.50
CA SER A 346 -10.20 37.65 -5.96
C SER A 346 -8.90 36.86 -5.76
N THR A 347 -7.77 37.55 -5.64
CA THR A 347 -6.45 36.97 -5.38
C THR A 347 -6.26 36.43 -3.97
N ILE A 348 -7.19 36.65 -3.03
CA ILE A 348 -7.13 36.06 -1.69
C ILE A 348 -7.14 34.52 -1.72
N ILE A 349 -7.86 33.94 -2.69
CA ILE A 349 -7.86 32.49 -2.94
C ILE A 349 -6.79 32.23 -4.01
N PRO A 350 -5.72 31.48 -3.70
CA PRO A 350 -4.62 31.27 -4.64
C PRO A 350 -4.97 30.27 -5.75
N ILE A 351 -5.11 30.75 -7.00
CA ILE A 351 -5.30 29.89 -8.19
C ILE A 351 -4.14 28.90 -8.32
N SER A 352 -2.90 29.36 -8.14
CA SER A 352 -1.70 28.56 -8.38
C SER A 352 -1.38 27.53 -7.28
N LEU A 353 -2.14 27.51 -6.17
CA LEU A 353 -1.92 26.58 -5.07
C LEU A 353 -2.08 25.12 -5.52
N TYR A 354 -3.18 24.79 -6.20
CA TYR A 354 -3.45 23.41 -6.62
C TYR A 354 -2.43 22.91 -7.64
N VAL A 355 -2.10 23.73 -8.64
CA VAL A 355 -1.08 23.38 -9.65
C VAL A 355 0.29 23.15 -9.01
N SER A 356 0.67 24.00 -8.05
CA SER A 356 1.94 23.86 -7.34
C SER A 356 1.99 22.57 -6.53
N ILE A 357 0.92 22.25 -5.79
CA ILE A 357 0.82 21.00 -5.03
C ILE A 357 0.87 19.78 -5.96
N GLU A 358 0.13 19.79 -7.07
CA GLU A 358 0.12 18.70 -8.05
C GLU A 358 1.50 18.48 -8.67
N THR A 359 2.18 19.57 -9.03
CA THR A 359 3.55 19.53 -9.58
C THR A 359 4.53 18.94 -8.57
N ILE A 360 4.49 19.42 -7.32
CA ILE A 360 5.33 18.91 -6.23
C ILE A 360 5.09 17.41 -6.04
N LYS A 361 3.84 16.99 -5.91
CA LYS A 361 3.46 15.59 -5.71
C LYS A 361 3.92 14.69 -6.87
N PHE A 362 3.73 15.14 -8.10
CA PHE A 362 4.14 14.40 -9.29
C PHE A 362 5.66 14.22 -9.37
N ILE A 363 6.44 15.26 -9.05
CA ILE A 363 7.90 15.17 -9.04
C ILE A 363 8.38 14.30 -7.87
N GLN A 364 7.78 14.44 -6.68
CA GLN A 364 8.09 13.58 -5.53
C GLN A 364 7.88 12.09 -5.85
N SER A 365 6.76 11.73 -6.49
CA SER A 365 6.50 10.34 -6.88
C SER A 365 7.44 9.86 -8.00
N SER A 366 7.55 10.63 -9.09
CA SER A 366 8.26 10.19 -10.30
C SER A 366 9.79 10.25 -10.20
N GLN A 367 10.34 11.23 -9.47
CA GLN A 367 11.79 11.43 -9.38
C GLN A 367 12.38 10.97 -8.05
N PHE A 368 11.67 11.09 -6.93
CA PHE A 368 12.23 10.73 -5.62
C PHE A 368 11.86 9.31 -5.21
N ILE A 369 10.58 8.95 -5.21
CA ILE A 369 10.15 7.60 -4.79
C ILE A 369 10.57 6.55 -5.84
N ASN A 370 10.24 6.76 -7.12
CA ASN A 370 10.48 5.76 -8.16
C ASN A 370 11.96 5.49 -8.49
N LYS A 371 12.86 6.40 -8.11
CA LYS A 371 14.31 6.32 -8.40
C LYS A 371 15.16 6.14 -7.14
N ASP A 372 14.55 5.87 -5.98
CA ASP A 372 15.31 5.61 -4.76
C ASP A 372 15.96 4.22 -4.82
N LEU A 373 17.29 4.20 -4.80
CA LEU A 373 18.08 2.97 -4.83
C LEU A 373 17.93 2.15 -3.54
N ASN A 374 17.59 2.78 -2.41
CA ASN A 374 17.33 2.06 -1.16
C ASN A 374 16.05 1.22 -1.21
N MET A 375 15.14 1.55 -2.12
CA MET A 375 13.89 0.82 -2.36
C MET A 375 13.91 0.05 -3.68
N TYR A 376 15.11 -0.26 -4.20
CA TYR A 376 15.31 -1.09 -5.38
C TYR A 376 15.72 -2.51 -4.97
N HIS A 377 15.00 -3.51 -5.47
CA HIS A 377 15.32 -4.90 -5.20
C HIS A 377 16.14 -5.50 -6.34
N ALA A 378 17.40 -5.82 -6.04
CA ALA A 378 18.36 -6.30 -7.03
C ALA A 378 18.01 -7.68 -7.61
N GLU A 379 17.55 -8.64 -6.78
CA GLU A 379 17.29 -10.02 -7.23
C GLU A 379 16.15 -10.11 -8.25
N SER A 380 15.11 -9.27 -8.09
CA SER A 380 13.96 -9.24 -9.00
C SER A 380 14.01 -8.09 -10.01
N ASN A 381 15.07 -7.27 -10.00
CA ASN A 381 15.20 -6.06 -10.81
C ASN A 381 13.93 -5.17 -10.75
N THR A 382 13.42 -4.94 -9.53
CA THR A 382 12.14 -4.25 -9.32
C THR A 382 12.33 -3.00 -8.46
N PRO A 383 12.11 -1.79 -9.00
CA PRO A 383 12.09 -0.56 -8.21
C PRO A 383 10.75 -0.34 -7.52
N ALA A 384 10.74 0.50 -6.48
CA ALA A 384 9.49 1.06 -5.96
C ALA A 384 8.80 1.90 -7.06
N SER A 385 7.46 1.85 -7.10
CA SER A 385 6.66 2.56 -8.09
C SER A 385 5.41 3.19 -7.47
N ALA A 386 5.36 4.51 -7.46
CA ALA A 386 4.19 5.30 -7.08
C ALA A 386 3.25 5.45 -8.29
N ARG A 387 2.16 4.68 -8.30
CA ARG A 387 1.13 4.67 -9.35
C ARG A 387 0.11 5.80 -9.15
N THR A 388 -0.17 6.16 -7.90
CA THR A 388 -1.08 7.27 -7.55
C THR A 388 -0.30 8.42 -6.91
N SER A 389 0.04 9.47 -7.68
CA SER A 389 0.86 10.59 -7.15
C SER A 389 0.16 11.43 -6.08
N ASN A 390 -1.17 11.39 -5.99
CA ASN A 390 -1.94 12.33 -5.18
C ASN A 390 -1.89 12.05 -3.66
N LEU A 391 -1.30 10.93 -3.24
CA LEU A 391 -1.37 10.42 -1.86
C LEU A 391 -0.05 10.50 -1.09
N ASN A 392 1.01 11.07 -1.68
CA ASN A 392 2.36 11.07 -1.09
C ASN A 392 2.40 11.64 0.35
N GLU A 393 1.62 12.69 0.64
CA GLU A 393 1.56 13.26 1.99
C GLU A 393 0.84 12.38 3.01
N GLU A 394 -0.09 11.51 2.56
CA GLU A 394 -0.83 10.64 3.47
C GLU A 394 0.08 9.56 4.06
N LEU A 395 1.14 9.18 3.34
CA LEU A 395 2.20 8.29 3.83
C LEU A 395 2.86 8.82 5.10
N GLY A 396 2.87 10.13 5.34
CA GLY A 396 3.40 10.75 6.56
C GLY A 396 2.40 10.79 7.73
N GLN A 397 1.19 10.24 7.56
CA GLN A 397 0.09 10.33 8.52
C GLN A 397 -0.54 8.98 8.85
N VAL A 398 -0.03 7.88 8.29
CA VAL A 398 -0.51 6.51 8.53
C VAL A 398 -0.40 6.17 10.01
N GLU A 399 -1.48 5.70 10.61
CA GLU A 399 -1.50 5.23 12.01
C GLU A 399 -1.79 3.73 12.12
N TYR A 400 -2.52 3.16 11.15
CA TYR A 400 -2.87 1.74 11.12
C TYR A 400 -2.39 1.11 9.80
N ILE A 401 -1.65 0.01 9.90
CA ILE A 401 -1.24 -0.83 8.77
C ILE A 401 -1.99 -2.15 8.88
N PHE A 402 -2.71 -2.53 7.81
CA PHE A 402 -3.31 -3.85 7.63
C PHE A 402 -2.41 -4.66 6.71
N SER A 403 -1.75 -5.68 7.24
CA SER A 403 -0.85 -6.53 6.47
C SER A 403 -1.48 -7.89 6.24
N ASP A 404 -1.34 -8.42 5.03
CA ASP A 404 -1.41 -9.86 4.85
C ASP A 404 -0.16 -10.54 5.43
N LYS A 405 -0.24 -11.86 5.64
CA LYS A 405 0.83 -12.68 6.18
C LYS A 405 1.59 -13.40 5.07
N THR A 406 0.90 -14.12 4.19
CA THR A 406 1.52 -14.96 3.16
C THR A 406 2.03 -14.06 2.05
N GLY A 407 3.25 -14.29 1.57
CA GLY A 407 3.83 -13.52 0.46
C GLY A 407 4.17 -12.05 0.76
N THR A 408 3.62 -11.50 1.86
CA THR A 408 3.85 -10.15 2.37
C THR A 408 4.83 -10.14 3.55
N LEU A 409 4.53 -10.84 4.64
CA LEU A 409 5.46 -10.99 5.77
C LEU A 409 6.41 -12.17 5.56
N THR A 410 5.91 -13.23 4.91
CA THR A 410 6.70 -14.41 4.55
C THR A 410 7.14 -14.35 3.09
N ARG A 411 8.22 -15.05 2.74
CA ARG A 411 8.71 -15.18 1.35
C ARG A 411 7.92 -16.19 0.53
N ASN A 412 6.96 -16.88 1.15
CA ASN A 412 6.30 -18.07 0.60
C ASN A 412 7.31 -19.12 0.11
N LEU A 413 8.46 -19.20 0.79
CA LEU A 413 9.51 -20.19 0.57
C LEU A 413 9.50 -21.15 1.75
N MET A 414 9.11 -22.38 1.47
CA MET A 414 9.01 -23.44 2.48
C MET A 414 10.31 -24.23 2.50
N GLU A 415 10.92 -24.36 3.68
CA GLU A 415 12.15 -25.12 3.86
C GLU A 415 11.93 -26.31 4.79
N PHE A 416 12.35 -27.50 4.36
CA PHE A 416 12.38 -28.64 5.26
C PHE A 416 13.45 -28.41 6.33
N PHE A 417 13.05 -28.42 7.61
CA PHE A 417 13.89 -27.92 8.71
C PHE A 417 14.18 -28.95 9.81
N LYS A 418 13.14 -29.61 10.32
CA LYS A 418 13.25 -30.66 11.37
C LYS A 418 12.31 -31.83 11.05
N CYS A 419 12.56 -32.99 11.63
CA CYS A 419 11.62 -34.10 11.59
C CYS A 419 11.69 -34.97 12.85
N SER A 420 10.65 -35.74 13.10
CA SER A 420 10.60 -36.76 14.14
C SER A 420 10.32 -38.11 13.48
N ILE A 421 11.25 -39.07 13.59
CA ILE A 421 11.15 -40.38 12.94
C ILE A 421 11.37 -41.46 14.00
N GLY A 422 10.46 -42.42 14.12
CA GLY A 422 10.65 -43.55 15.04
C GLY A 422 10.79 -43.13 16.52
N GLY A 423 10.22 -41.98 16.91
CA GLY A 423 10.30 -41.45 18.28
C GLY A 423 11.53 -40.58 18.57
N GLU A 424 12.41 -40.34 17.60
CA GLU A 424 13.61 -39.50 17.74
C GLU A 424 13.47 -38.20 16.93
N MET A 425 13.96 -37.07 17.46
CA MET A 425 14.01 -35.78 16.75
C MET A 425 15.33 -35.60 16.00
N TYR A 426 15.23 -35.08 14.78
CA TYR A 426 16.37 -34.79 13.91
C TYR A 426 16.31 -33.35 13.37
N GLY A 427 17.49 -32.77 13.17
CA GLY A 427 17.70 -31.39 12.70
C GLY A 427 18.26 -30.48 13.80
N THR A 428 19.44 -29.90 13.57
CA THR A 428 20.19 -29.10 14.56
C THR A 428 20.02 -27.59 14.42
N GLY A 429 19.33 -27.13 13.37
CA GLY A 429 19.11 -25.70 13.11
C GLY A 429 18.23 -25.01 14.15
N MET A 430 18.50 -23.74 14.41
CA MET A 430 17.61 -22.83 15.17
C MET A 430 16.84 -21.91 14.22
N THR A 431 15.53 -21.78 14.43
CA THR A 431 14.69 -20.89 13.61
C THR A 431 14.96 -19.41 13.95
N GLU A 432 14.57 -18.49 13.07
CA GLU A 432 14.62 -17.04 13.37
C GLU A 432 13.83 -16.68 14.63
N ILE A 433 12.78 -17.44 14.91
CA ILE A 433 11.92 -17.30 16.09
C ILE A 433 12.68 -17.70 17.35
N GLU A 434 13.32 -18.87 17.33
CA GLU A 434 14.14 -19.37 18.44
C GLU A 434 15.32 -18.41 18.74
N MET A 435 15.97 -17.88 17.68
CA MET A 435 17.02 -16.88 17.81
C MET A 435 16.50 -15.58 18.44
N GLY A 436 15.39 -15.04 17.94
CA GLY A 436 14.79 -13.81 18.50
C GLY A 436 14.31 -13.98 19.95
N VAL A 437 13.89 -15.18 20.36
CA VAL A 437 13.56 -15.49 21.76
C VAL A 437 14.83 -15.61 22.62
N ALA A 438 15.89 -16.22 22.10
CA ALA A 438 17.17 -16.36 22.81
C ALA A 438 17.86 -15.00 23.04
N GLU A 439 17.88 -14.13 22.03
CA GLU A 439 18.40 -12.76 22.16
C GLU A 439 17.64 -11.96 23.22
N ARG A 440 16.31 -12.09 23.26
CA ARG A 440 15.46 -11.46 24.29
C ARG A 440 15.74 -11.97 25.71
N LYS A 441 16.17 -13.23 25.85
CA LYS A 441 16.63 -13.80 27.13
C LYS A 441 18.07 -13.40 27.49
N GLY A 442 18.71 -12.55 26.69
CA GLY A 442 20.10 -12.12 26.89
C GLY A 442 21.13 -13.18 26.51
N ILE A 443 20.71 -14.26 25.85
CA ILE A 443 21.59 -15.31 25.35
C ILE A 443 22.12 -14.83 24.01
N LYS A 444 23.40 -14.43 23.96
CA LYS A 444 24.08 -14.17 22.69
C LYS A 444 24.22 -15.48 21.93
N VAL A 445 23.32 -15.72 20.99
CA VAL A 445 23.48 -16.79 20.02
C VAL A 445 24.61 -16.34 19.10
N GLN A 446 25.81 -16.88 19.28
CA GLN A 446 26.81 -16.82 18.23
C GLN A 446 26.20 -17.57 17.05
N GLU A 447 26.05 -16.92 15.90
CA GLU A 447 25.92 -17.62 14.63
C GLU A 447 27.05 -18.65 14.63
N ALA A 448 26.71 -19.92 14.80
CA ALA A 448 27.63 -20.98 14.49
C ALA A 448 27.96 -20.76 13.02
N LYS A 449 29.13 -20.18 12.75
CA LYS A 449 29.70 -20.03 11.41
C LYS A 449 29.75 -21.44 10.84
N THR A 450 28.66 -21.83 10.20
CA THR A 450 28.52 -23.15 9.61
C THR A 450 29.46 -23.12 8.43
N SER A 451 30.41 -24.06 8.45
CA SER A 451 31.46 -24.25 7.47
C SER A 451 31.00 -24.00 6.02
N THR A 452 31.62 -22.99 5.41
CA THR A 452 32.05 -22.87 4.00
C THR A 452 31.48 -23.85 2.95
N ASN A 453 30.90 -23.26 1.89
CA ASN A 453 30.99 -23.67 0.47
C ASN A 453 30.11 -24.78 -0.16
N SER A 454 29.01 -25.24 0.46
CA SER A 454 27.98 -25.96 -0.33
C SER A 454 26.84 -25.01 -0.69
N LEU A 455 26.61 -24.78 -1.99
CA LEU A 455 25.37 -24.17 -2.51
C LEU A 455 24.16 -24.89 -1.89
N ARG A 456 23.54 -24.29 -0.87
CA ARG A 456 22.31 -24.85 -0.28
C ARG A 456 21.21 -24.76 -1.32
N GLU A 457 20.57 -25.89 -1.60
CA GLU A 457 19.45 -25.96 -2.54
C GLU A 457 18.23 -25.25 -1.95
N LYS A 458 17.61 -24.33 -2.71
CA LYS A 458 16.45 -23.55 -2.25
C LYS A 458 15.31 -24.50 -1.85
N GLY A 459 14.80 -24.38 -0.62
CA GLY A 459 13.73 -25.24 -0.09
C GLY A 459 14.20 -26.37 0.84
N PHE A 460 15.51 -26.49 1.08
CA PHE A 460 16.09 -27.49 1.98
C PHE A 460 17.07 -26.83 2.97
N ASN A 461 16.74 -26.85 4.26
CA ASN A 461 17.54 -26.26 5.32
C ASN A 461 17.60 -27.19 6.53
N PHE A 462 18.02 -28.42 6.26
CA PHE A 462 18.17 -29.46 7.27
C PHE A 462 19.64 -29.84 7.40
N ASP A 463 20.14 -29.84 8.63
CA ASP A 463 21.51 -30.24 8.95
C ASP A 463 21.50 -31.16 10.19
N ASP A 464 21.75 -32.44 9.94
CA ASP A 464 21.94 -33.46 10.97
C ASP A 464 22.78 -34.60 10.39
N VAL A 465 23.97 -34.80 10.95
CA VAL A 465 24.94 -35.81 10.50
C VAL A 465 24.36 -37.23 10.59
N ARG A 466 23.36 -37.46 11.45
CA ARG A 466 22.70 -38.76 11.63
C ARG A 466 21.87 -39.21 10.43
N LEU A 467 21.24 -38.28 9.70
CA LEU A 467 20.39 -38.62 8.55
C LEU A 467 21.05 -38.32 7.20
N MET A 468 21.93 -37.32 7.14
CA MET A 468 22.53 -36.86 5.88
C MET A 468 23.50 -37.88 5.28
N GLN A 469 23.73 -37.79 3.97
CA GLN A 469 24.70 -38.62 3.22
C GLN A 469 24.48 -40.14 3.38
N GLY A 470 23.24 -40.57 3.65
CA GLY A 470 22.89 -41.98 3.85
C GLY A 470 23.24 -42.54 5.23
N ALA A 471 23.60 -41.68 6.20
CA ALA A 471 23.87 -42.07 7.58
C ALA A 471 22.64 -42.61 8.32
N TRP A 472 21.42 -42.31 7.84
CA TRP A 472 20.14 -42.81 8.38
C TRP A 472 20.05 -44.35 8.46
N ARG A 473 20.95 -45.07 7.77
CA ARG A 473 21.08 -46.53 7.83
C ARG A 473 21.69 -47.04 9.14
N ASN A 474 22.47 -46.20 9.81
CA ASN A 474 23.14 -46.55 11.07
C ASN A 474 22.23 -46.29 12.29
N GLU A 475 21.09 -45.64 12.10
CA GLU A 475 20.12 -45.39 13.15
C GLU A 475 19.39 -46.69 13.54
N PRO A 476 19.05 -46.87 14.83
CA PRO A 476 18.40 -48.08 15.32
C PRO A 476 17.05 -48.37 14.61
N ASN A 477 16.35 -47.33 14.17
CA ASN A 477 15.06 -47.42 13.47
C ASN A 477 15.18 -47.19 11.95
N HIS A 478 16.16 -47.82 11.30
CA HIS A 478 16.41 -47.66 9.85
C HIS A 478 15.20 -47.99 8.96
N ASP A 479 14.38 -48.98 9.32
CA ASP A 479 13.15 -49.34 8.57
C ASP A 479 12.10 -48.22 8.61
N ALA A 480 11.93 -47.58 9.77
CA ALA A 480 11.03 -46.43 9.90
C ALA A 480 11.53 -45.22 9.10
N CYS A 481 12.86 -45.00 9.05
CA CYS A 481 13.46 -43.95 8.22
C CYS A 481 13.22 -44.22 6.72
N LYS A 482 13.36 -45.48 6.29
CA LYS A 482 13.11 -45.88 4.91
C LYS A 482 11.66 -45.62 4.50
N GLU A 483 10.68 -46.07 5.29
CA GLU A 483 9.27 -45.82 5.00
C GLU A 483 8.89 -44.34 5.11
N PHE A 484 9.54 -43.58 5.99
CA PHE A 484 9.38 -42.12 6.09
C PHE A 484 9.79 -41.43 4.78
N PHE A 485 10.99 -41.70 4.27
CA PHE A 485 11.47 -41.07 3.03
C PHE A 485 10.70 -41.53 1.79
N ARG A 486 10.25 -42.80 1.75
CA ARG A 486 9.33 -43.28 0.71
C ARG A 486 7.99 -42.56 0.74
N CYS A 487 7.43 -42.35 1.93
CA CYS A 487 6.20 -41.59 2.08
C CYS A 487 6.36 -40.17 1.51
N LEU A 488 7.49 -39.50 1.77
CA LEU A 488 7.80 -38.18 1.20
C LEU A 488 7.93 -38.19 -0.33
N ALA A 489 8.51 -39.25 -0.91
CA ALA A 489 8.77 -39.38 -2.35
C ALA A 489 7.60 -39.96 -3.18
N ILE A 490 6.56 -40.49 -2.53
CA ILE A 490 5.42 -41.15 -3.22
C ILE A 490 4.10 -40.44 -2.92
N CYS A 491 3.86 -40.05 -1.66
CA CYS A 491 2.59 -39.46 -1.24
C CYS A 491 2.55 -37.96 -1.56
N HIS A 492 2.47 -37.59 -2.84
CA HIS A 492 2.35 -36.20 -3.28
C HIS A 492 1.74 -36.09 -4.68
N THR A 493 1.43 -34.87 -5.14
CA THR A 493 1.01 -34.59 -6.53
C THR A 493 2.05 -33.82 -7.35
N VAL A 494 3.24 -33.56 -6.77
CA VAL A 494 4.37 -32.90 -7.42
C VAL A 494 4.73 -33.51 -8.78
N LEU A 495 5.06 -32.64 -9.73
CA LEU A 495 5.53 -32.92 -11.07
C LEU A 495 7.02 -32.54 -11.20
N PRO A 496 7.87 -33.43 -11.73
CA PRO A 496 9.25 -33.11 -12.05
C PRO A 496 9.36 -32.52 -13.47
N GLU A 497 10.08 -31.42 -13.61
CA GLU A 497 10.34 -30.72 -14.88
C GLU A 497 11.85 -30.60 -15.12
N GLY A 498 12.30 -30.77 -16.37
CA GLY A 498 13.70 -30.68 -16.77
C GLY A 498 14.36 -32.03 -17.04
N GLU A 499 15.68 -32.03 -17.19
CA GLU A 499 16.45 -33.27 -17.39
C GLU A 499 16.35 -34.17 -16.15
N GLU A 500 16.29 -35.49 -16.35
CA GLU A 500 16.19 -36.53 -15.29
C GLU A 500 17.49 -36.68 -14.46
N THR A 501 18.16 -35.57 -14.16
CA THR A 501 19.37 -35.49 -13.33
C THR A 501 19.08 -34.69 -12.05
N PRO A 502 19.66 -35.07 -10.90
CA PRO A 502 19.40 -34.39 -9.63
C PRO A 502 19.67 -32.88 -9.67
N GLU A 503 20.69 -32.42 -10.39
CA GLU A 503 21.08 -31.00 -10.38
C GLU A 503 20.19 -30.10 -11.25
N LYS A 504 19.56 -30.65 -12.30
CA LYS A 504 18.80 -29.87 -13.28
C LYS A 504 17.28 -30.00 -13.14
N ILE A 505 16.80 -31.00 -12.41
CA ILE A 505 15.36 -31.21 -12.24
C ILE A 505 14.75 -30.15 -11.32
N ARG A 506 13.57 -29.67 -11.67
CA ARG A 506 12.77 -28.73 -10.88
C ARG A 506 11.45 -29.40 -10.47
N TYR A 507 11.07 -29.23 -9.21
CA TYR A 507 9.82 -29.77 -8.70
C TYR A 507 8.75 -28.68 -8.70
N GLN A 508 7.65 -28.94 -9.39
CA GLN A 508 6.44 -28.11 -9.38
C GLN A 508 5.36 -28.82 -8.59
N ALA A 509 4.89 -28.19 -7.52
CA ALA A 509 3.91 -28.76 -6.62
C ALA A 509 2.61 -27.95 -6.63
N ALA A 510 1.54 -28.53 -6.08
CA ALA A 510 0.31 -27.83 -5.74
C ALA A 510 0.36 -27.12 -4.37
N SER A 511 1.41 -27.35 -3.61
CA SER A 511 1.69 -26.66 -2.38
C SER A 511 3.20 -26.58 -2.21
N PRO A 512 3.76 -25.42 -1.82
CA PRO A 512 5.18 -25.30 -1.59
C PRO A 512 5.66 -26.22 -0.46
N ASP A 513 4.76 -26.59 0.47
CA ASP A 513 5.02 -27.60 1.49
C ASP A 513 5.36 -28.96 0.84
N GLU A 514 4.60 -29.39 -0.17
CA GLU A 514 4.90 -30.64 -0.89
C GLU A 514 6.21 -30.57 -1.67
N ALA A 515 6.52 -29.42 -2.29
CA ALA A 515 7.78 -29.23 -2.99
C ALA A 515 8.97 -29.40 -2.02
N ALA A 516 8.90 -28.79 -0.83
CA ALA A 516 9.92 -28.92 0.20
C ALA A 516 10.06 -30.38 0.69
N LEU A 517 8.95 -31.10 0.85
CA LEU A 517 8.97 -32.52 1.24
C LEU A 517 9.66 -33.42 0.19
N VAL A 518 9.34 -33.23 -1.09
CA VAL A 518 9.95 -34.02 -2.18
C VAL A 518 11.43 -33.66 -2.36
N LEU A 519 11.77 -32.38 -2.20
CA LEU A 519 13.15 -31.91 -2.22
C LEU A 519 13.96 -32.52 -1.06
N ALA A 520 13.36 -32.62 0.12
CA ALA A 520 13.96 -33.31 1.25
C ALA A 520 14.19 -34.79 0.93
N ALA A 521 13.19 -35.48 0.36
CA ALA A 521 13.33 -36.87 -0.05
C ALA A 521 14.50 -37.07 -1.03
N LYS A 522 14.64 -36.19 -2.03
CA LYS A 522 15.78 -36.15 -2.95
C LYS A 522 17.11 -36.04 -2.22
N ASN A 523 17.24 -35.12 -1.27
CA ASN A 523 18.48 -34.90 -0.50
C ASN A 523 18.80 -36.04 0.48
N PHE A 524 17.79 -36.79 0.95
CA PHE A 524 17.98 -38.02 1.73
C PHE A 524 18.26 -39.28 0.88
N GLY A 525 18.29 -39.14 -0.44
CA GLY A 525 18.67 -40.21 -1.37
C GLY A 525 17.50 -40.95 -2.03
N PHE A 526 16.27 -40.42 -1.95
CA PHE A 526 15.06 -40.90 -2.62
C PHE A 526 14.67 -39.92 -3.73
N PHE A 527 15.30 -40.07 -4.89
CA PHE A 527 15.19 -39.11 -5.97
C PHE A 527 13.98 -39.41 -6.88
N PHE A 528 12.90 -38.65 -6.72
CA PHE A 528 11.75 -38.68 -7.63
C PHE A 528 12.10 -37.95 -8.93
N TYR A 529 12.01 -38.61 -10.09
CA TYR A 529 12.44 -38.01 -11.36
C TYR A 529 11.42 -38.08 -12.49
N ARG A 530 10.41 -38.96 -12.40
CA ARG A 530 9.38 -39.08 -13.44
C ARG A 530 8.05 -39.54 -12.87
N ARG A 531 6.96 -39.00 -13.42
CA ARG A 531 5.57 -39.39 -13.10
C ARG A 531 4.75 -39.57 -14.37
N THR A 532 3.95 -40.63 -14.42
CA THR A 532 2.85 -40.82 -15.36
C THR A 532 1.52 -40.85 -14.57
N PRO A 533 0.34 -40.83 -15.22
CA PRO A 533 -0.94 -40.89 -14.50
C PRO A 533 -1.11 -42.10 -13.58
N THR A 534 -0.41 -43.20 -13.88
CA THR A 534 -0.52 -44.49 -13.18
C THR A 534 0.79 -44.95 -12.52
N MET A 535 1.93 -44.28 -12.75
CA MET A 535 3.22 -44.73 -12.21
C MET A 535 4.06 -43.55 -11.67
N ILE A 536 4.79 -43.79 -10.58
CA ILE A 536 5.83 -42.91 -10.05
C ILE A 536 7.18 -43.63 -10.11
N TYR A 537 8.22 -42.95 -10.59
CA TYR A 537 9.58 -43.46 -10.70
C TYR A 537 10.49 -42.75 -9.70
N VAL A 538 11.07 -43.52 -8.78
CA VAL A 538 11.98 -43.04 -7.75
C VAL A 538 13.29 -43.80 -7.86
N ARG A 539 14.39 -43.06 -7.94
CA ARG A 539 15.74 -43.61 -7.82
C ARG A 539 16.09 -43.67 -6.34
N GLU A 540 15.99 -44.87 -5.78
CA GLU A 540 16.39 -45.13 -4.41
C GLU A 540 17.91 -45.37 -4.39
N SER A 541 18.66 -44.46 -3.77
CA SER A 541 20.06 -44.71 -3.43
C SER A 541 20.12 -45.65 -2.22
N HIS A 542 19.99 -46.94 -2.55
CA HIS A 542 20.44 -48.14 -1.83
C HIS A 542 19.53 -48.80 -0.81
N VAL A 543 18.96 -49.91 -1.27
CA VAL A 543 18.27 -50.89 -0.43
C VAL A 543 19.25 -51.87 0.23
N GLU A 544 20.44 -52.22 -0.33
CA GLU A 544 21.23 -53.35 0.23
C GLU A 544 22.79 -53.32 0.15
N LYS A 545 23.48 -52.47 -0.63
CA LYS A 545 24.98 -52.39 -0.70
C LYS A 545 25.47 -51.00 -1.14
N MET A 546 26.54 -50.42 -0.56
CA MET A 546 27.18 -49.15 -1.01
C MET A 546 27.51 -49.13 -2.53
N GLY A 547 27.20 -48.06 -3.27
CA GLY A 547 27.52 -47.85 -4.72
C GLY A 547 26.43 -48.00 -5.84
N LYS A 548 25.58 -49.04 -5.87
CA LYS A 548 24.40 -49.23 -6.76
C LYS A 548 23.09 -48.45 -6.43
N THR A 549 22.79 -47.38 -7.19
CA THR A 549 21.44 -46.80 -7.29
C THR A 549 20.45 -47.75 -7.99
N GLN A 550 19.22 -47.87 -7.46
CA GLN A 550 18.15 -48.68 -8.08
C GLN A 550 16.97 -47.80 -8.46
N ASP A 551 16.54 -47.88 -9.72
CA ASP A 551 15.32 -47.22 -10.18
C ASP A 551 14.12 -48.12 -9.87
N VAL A 552 13.28 -47.67 -8.93
CA VAL A 552 12.08 -48.37 -8.48
C VAL A 552 10.85 -47.66 -9.04
N SER A 553 9.93 -48.43 -9.60
CA SER A 553 8.67 -47.92 -10.15
C SER A 553 7.50 -48.39 -9.28
N TYR A 554 6.67 -47.44 -8.86
CA TYR A 554 5.48 -47.66 -8.05
C TYR A 554 4.23 -47.43 -8.89
N GLU A 555 3.30 -48.38 -8.90
CA GLU A 555 2.01 -48.23 -9.57
C GLU A 555 1.07 -47.48 -8.63
N ILE A 556 0.60 -46.30 -9.05
CA ILE A 556 -0.35 -45.47 -8.29
C ILE A 556 -1.76 -45.87 -8.71
N LEU A 557 -2.48 -46.48 -7.77
CA LEU A 557 -3.82 -46.99 -8.02
C LEU A 557 -4.88 -45.91 -7.78
N ASN A 558 -4.83 -45.25 -6.62
CA ASN A 558 -5.71 -44.14 -6.29
C ASN A 558 -4.96 -43.05 -5.54
N VAL A 559 -5.25 -41.81 -5.89
CA VAL A 559 -4.85 -40.63 -5.14
C VAL A 559 -6.11 -40.06 -4.49
N LEU A 560 -6.11 -40.00 -3.17
CA LEU A 560 -7.14 -39.34 -2.37
C LEU A 560 -6.64 -37.93 -2.08
N GLU A 561 -7.01 -37.01 -2.95
CA GLU A 561 -6.53 -35.63 -2.95
C GLU A 561 -6.79 -34.88 -1.65
N PHE A 562 -5.93 -33.92 -1.36
CA PHE A 562 -6.12 -33.00 -0.25
C PHE A 562 -7.37 -32.13 -0.47
N ASN A 563 -8.19 -32.00 0.57
CA ASN A 563 -9.24 -30.99 0.65
C ASN A 563 -9.20 -30.33 2.04
N SER A 564 -9.58 -29.06 2.11
CA SER A 564 -9.73 -28.25 3.33
C SER A 564 -10.61 -28.91 4.42
N THR A 565 -11.60 -29.71 4.01
CA THR A 565 -12.45 -30.49 4.92
C THR A 565 -11.70 -31.69 5.49
N ARG A 566 -11.01 -32.47 4.64
CA ARG A 566 -10.29 -33.70 5.00
C ARG A 566 -8.97 -33.44 5.73
N LYS A 567 -8.28 -32.34 5.40
CA LYS A 567 -6.96 -31.91 5.93
C LYS A 567 -5.86 -32.99 5.89
N ARG A 568 -5.97 -33.91 4.94
CA ARG A 568 -5.03 -35.00 4.69
C ARG A 568 -5.06 -35.40 3.23
N GLN A 569 -4.02 -36.08 2.80
CA GLN A 569 -3.87 -36.65 1.47
C GLN A 569 -3.35 -38.07 1.61
N SER A 570 -3.88 -38.97 0.78
CA SER A 570 -3.43 -40.35 0.78
C SER A 570 -3.20 -40.86 -0.62
N VAL A 571 -2.26 -41.79 -0.76
CA VAL A 571 -1.91 -42.44 -2.02
C VAL A 571 -1.87 -43.93 -1.77
N VAL A 572 -2.65 -44.68 -2.56
CA VAL A 572 -2.57 -46.15 -2.61
C VAL A 572 -1.63 -46.52 -3.74
N CYS A 573 -0.55 -47.22 -3.41
CA CYS A 573 0.42 -47.69 -4.39
C CYS A 573 0.66 -49.20 -4.30
N ARG A 574 0.93 -49.81 -5.45
CA ARG A 574 1.36 -51.21 -5.58
C ARG A 574 2.85 -51.26 -5.89
N TYR A 575 3.57 -52.06 -5.11
CA TYR A 575 4.98 -52.37 -5.31
C TYR A 575 5.15 -53.44 -6.40
N ARG A 576 6.37 -53.57 -6.94
CA ARG A 576 6.69 -54.62 -7.95
C ARG A 576 6.51 -56.04 -7.44
N ASP A 577 6.60 -56.26 -6.13
CA ASP A 577 6.38 -57.54 -5.47
C ASP A 577 4.89 -57.86 -5.21
N GLY A 578 3.98 -56.96 -5.61
CA GLY A 578 2.53 -57.09 -5.41
C GLY A 578 2.02 -56.53 -4.08
N ARG A 579 2.89 -56.03 -3.20
CA ARG A 579 2.49 -55.42 -1.91
C ARG A 579 1.70 -54.13 -2.15
N LEU A 580 0.55 -54.00 -1.50
CA LEU A 580 -0.28 -52.80 -1.53
C LEU A 580 -0.07 -51.98 -0.26
N VAL A 581 0.29 -50.72 -0.42
CA VAL A 581 0.52 -49.80 0.70
C VAL A 581 -0.29 -48.53 0.49
N LEU A 582 -0.98 -48.11 1.56
CA LEU A 582 -1.60 -46.79 1.68
C LEU A 582 -0.64 -45.88 2.44
N PHE A 583 -0.14 -44.84 1.79
CA PHE A 583 0.55 -43.74 2.47
C PHE A 583 -0.42 -42.61 2.73
N CYS A 584 -0.42 -42.05 3.94
CA CYS A 584 -1.26 -40.94 4.35
C CYS A 584 -0.41 -39.86 5.02
N LYS A 585 -0.58 -38.60 4.58
CA LYS A 585 0.00 -37.43 5.23
C LYS A 585 -1.08 -36.41 5.55
N GLY A 586 -1.00 -35.77 6.71
CA GLY A 586 -2.01 -34.79 7.09
C GLY A 586 -1.75 -34.09 8.40
N ALA A 587 -2.73 -33.28 8.82
CA ALA A 587 -2.70 -32.62 10.12
C ALA A 587 -2.69 -33.62 11.27
N ASP A 588 -1.99 -33.28 12.34
CA ASP A 588 -1.90 -34.05 13.58
C ASP A 588 -3.27 -34.44 14.14
N THR A 589 -4.20 -33.50 14.30
CA THR A 589 -5.54 -33.79 14.84
C THR A 589 -6.30 -34.84 14.03
N VAL A 590 -6.08 -34.88 12.71
CA VAL A 590 -6.79 -35.78 11.79
C VAL A 590 -6.14 -37.16 11.73
N ILE A 591 -4.81 -37.22 11.68
CA ILE A 591 -4.11 -38.49 11.61
C ILE A 591 -4.24 -39.25 12.92
N TYR A 592 -4.15 -38.58 14.09
CA TYR A 592 -4.22 -39.24 15.40
C TYR A 592 -5.55 -39.94 15.67
N GLU A 593 -6.67 -39.40 15.18
CA GLU A 593 -8.00 -40.05 15.28
C GLU A 593 -8.10 -41.36 14.50
N ARG A 594 -7.20 -41.57 13.54
CA ARG A 594 -7.21 -42.68 12.58
C ARG A 594 -6.12 -43.72 12.82
N LEU A 595 -5.31 -43.54 13.86
CA LEU A 595 -4.24 -44.48 14.21
C LEU A 595 -4.80 -45.77 14.81
N GLY A 596 -4.12 -46.89 14.56
CA GLY A 596 -4.40 -48.17 15.22
C GLY A 596 -3.97 -48.18 16.69
N THR A 597 -4.50 -49.12 17.48
CA THR A 597 -4.28 -49.22 18.94
C THR A 597 -2.90 -49.75 19.35
N GLY A 598 -2.03 -50.14 18.40
CA GLY A 598 -0.80 -50.90 18.66
C GLY A 598 0.45 -50.12 19.12
N ASN A 599 0.56 -48.80 18.86
CA ASN A 599 1.80 -48.01 19.08
C ASN A 599 1.62 -46.82 20.04
N GLY A 600 1.03 -47.05 21.22
CA GLY A 600 0.67 -45.98 22.16
C GLY A 600 1.83 -45.08 22.62
N ASP A 601 3.04 -45.61 22.78
CA ASP A 601 4.18 -44.85 23.32
C ASP A 601 4.85 -43.96 22.25
N LEU A 602 5.03 -44.47 21.04
CA LEU A 602 5.54 -43.68 19.89
C LEU A 602 4.61 -42.49 19.58
N ASN A 603 3.28 -42.73 19.66
CA ASN A 603 2.27 -41.70 19.43
C ASN A 603 2.38 -40.57 20.47
N LYS A 604 2.63 -40.89 21.75
CA LYS A 604 2.79 -39.86 22.80
C LYS A 604 4.06 -39.03 22.60
N VAL A 605 5.19 -39.69 22.32
CA VAL A 605 6.49 -39.00 22.11
C VAL A 605 6.42 -38.08 20.89
N THR A 606 5.91 -38.59 19.76
CA THR A 606 5.76 -37.79 18.54
C THR A 606 4.82 -36.60 18.75
N ARG A 607 3.78 -36.74 19.60
CA ARG A 607 2.89 -35.62 19.95
C ARG A 607 3.62 -34.50 20.69
N VAL A 608 4.50 -34.83 21.61
CA VAL A 608 5.35 -33.84 22.30
C VAL A 608 6.27 -33.13 21.30
N HIS A 609 6.86 -33.85 20.35
CA HIS A 609 7.70 -33.24 19.30
C HIS A 609 6.90 -32.30 18.40
N LEU A 610 5.67 -32.67 18.03
CA LEU A 610 4.77 -31.81 17.25
C LEU A 610 4.43 -30.51 17.98
N GLU A 611 4.16 -30.56 19.28
CA GLU A 611 3.93 -29.37 20.11
C GLU A 611 5.19 -28.48 20.17
N GLN A 612 6.38 -29.08 20.28
CA GLN A 612 7.64 -28.34 20.25
C GLN A 612 7.88 -27.66 18.88
N PHE A 613 7.70 -28.38 17.77
CA PHE A 613 7.82 -27.82 16.43
C PHE A 613 6.80 -26.70 16.19
N GLY A 614 5.56 -26.90 16.64
CA GLY A 614 4.52 -25.88 16.63
C GLY A 614 4.94 -24.64 17.42
N SER A 615 5.51 -24.80 18.62
CA SER A 615 6.00 -23.66 19.42
C SER A 615 7.18 -22.91 18.79
N ALA A 616 7.97 -23.60 17.95
CA ALA A 616 9.06 -23.02 17.17
C ALA A 616 8.57 -22.34 15.86
N GLY A 617 7.25 -22.31 15.63
CA GLY A 617 6.61 -21.72 14.45
C GLY A 617 6.75 -22.54 13.16
N LEU A 618 7.11 -23.82 13.27
CA LEU A 618 7.22 -24.72 12.14
C LEU A 618 5.84 -25.31 11.81
N ARG A 619 5.55 -25.46 10.51
CA ARG A 619 4.39 -26.19 10.03
C ARG A 619 4.63 -27.68 10.16
N THR A 620 3.74 -28.37 10.85
CA THR A 620 3.87 -29.80 11.12
C THR A 620 2.92 -30.64 10.27
N LEU A 621 3.40 -31.79 9.80
CA LEU A 621 2.57 -32.80 9.15
C LEU A 621 2.93 -34.18 9.72
N CYS A 622 1.91 -34.96 10.04
CA CYS A 622 2.07 -36.36 10.44
C CYS A 622 2.09 -37.26 9.20
N LEU A 623 2.97 -38.25 9.21
CA LEU A 623 3.07 -39.27 8.18
C LEU A 623 2.70 -40.62 8.78
N ALA A 624 1.79 -41.32 8.11
CA ALA A 624 1.34 -42.64 8.49
C ALA A 624 1.21 -43.53 7.26
N TYR A 625 1.27 -44.85 7.47
CA TYR A 625 1.04 -45.83 6.41
C TYR A 625 0.20 -47.00 6.91
N ARG A 626 -0.32 -47.78 5.96
CA ARG A 626 -1.01 -49.03 6.25
C ARG A 626 -0.78 -50.02 5.10
N ASP A 627 -0.44 -51.24 5.45
CA ASP A 627 -0.45 -52.37 4.51
C ASP A 627 -1.88 -52.82 4.24
N LEU A 628 -2.24 -52.94 2.97
CA LEU A 628 -3.58 -53.31 2.52
C LEU A 628 -3.60 -54.74 1.97
N ALA A 629 -4.62 -55.51 2.35
CA ALA A 629 -4.91 -56.78 1.70
C ALA A 629 -5.55 -56.53 0.32
N PRO A 630 -5.22 -57.33 -0.73
CA PRO A 630 -5.81 -57.18 -2.06
C PRO A 630 -7.35 -57.17 -2.07
N ASP A 631 -7.97 -58.10 -1.34
CA ASP A 631 -9.44 -58.23 -1.25
C ASP A 631 -10.11 -56.98 -0.65
N LEU A 632 -9.46 -56.38 0.36
CA LEU A 632 -9.93 -55.16 0.99
C LEU A 632 -9.88 -53.97 0.02
N TYR A 633 -8.81 -53.88 -0.77
CA TYR A 633 -8.66 -52.81 -1.74
C TYR A 633 -9.65 -52.94 -2.91
N GLU A 634 -9.86 -54.14 -3.46
CA GLU A 634 -10.80 -54.36 -4.56
C GLU A 634 -12.23 -54.00 -4.15
N SER A 635 -12.68 -54.49 -2.99
CA SER A 635 -14.02 -54.17 -2.46
C SER A 635 -14.22 -52.68 -2.13
N TRP A 636 -13.14 -51.97 -1.77
CA TRP A 636 -13.17 -50.53 -1.58
C TRP A 636 -13.19 -49.77 -2.91
N ASN A 637 -12.41 -50.20 -3.89
CA ASN A 637 -12.28 -49.52 -5.19
C ASN A 637 -13.60 -49.57 -5.98
N GLU A 638 -14.39 -50.65 -5.89
CA GLU A 638 -15.74 -50.71 -6.46
C GLU A 638 -16.66 -49.60 -5.90
N LYS A 639 -16.62 -49.39 -4.57
CA LYS A 639 -17.38 -48.32 -3.91
C LYS A 639 -16.86 -46.94 -4.32
N PHE A 640 -15.54 -46.81 -4.45
CA PHE A 640 -14.90 -45.55 -4.86
C PHE A 640 -15.27 -45.16 -6.29
N ILE A 641 -15.26 -46.11 -7.24
CA ILE A 641 -15.69 -45.89 -8.63
C ILE A 641 -17.18 -45.49 -8.67
N THR A 642 -18.01 -46.15 -7.87
CA THR A 642 -19.45 -45.84 -7.75
C THR A 642 -19.70 -44.43 -7.19
N ALA A 643 -18.90 -43.99 -6.21
CA ALA A 643 -18.96 -42.63 -5.69
C ALA A 643 -18.49 -41.61 -6.75
N LYS A 644 -17.41 -41.91 -7.48
CA LYS A 644 -16.83 -41.05 -8.53
C LYS A 644 -17.76 -40.83 -9.73
N SER A 645 -18.58 -41.83 -10.07
CA SER A 645 -19.56 -41.76 -11.16
C SER A 645 -20.88 -41.08 -10.77
N SER A 646 -21.07 -40.71 -9.50
CA SER A 646 -22.31 -40.08 -9.03
C SER A 646 -22.48 -38.64 -9.53
N LEU A 647 -23.68 -38.30 -9.99
CA LEU A 647 -24.05 -36.96 -10.47
C LEU A 647 -24.54 -36.01 -9.35
N ARG A 648 -24.92 -36.55 -8.18
CA ARG A 648 -25.40 -35.79 -7.02
C ARG A 648 -24.51 -36.06 -5.81
N ASP A 649 -24.13 -34.99 -5.10
CA ASP A 649 -23.31 -35.04 -3.89
C ASP A 649 -22.02 -35.85 -4.04
N ARG A 650 -21.41 -35.81 -5.23
CA ARG A 650 -20.23 -36.60 -5.59
C ARG A 650 -19.08 -36.43 -4.60
N GLU A 651 -18.75 -35.19 -4.25
CA GLU A 651 -17.65 -34.88 -3.32
C GLU A 651 -17.89 -35.47 -1.94
N LYS A 652 -19.10 -35.31 -1.40
CA LYS A 652 -19.46 -35.86 -0.09
C LYS A 652 -19.35 -37.39 -0.06
N ARG A 653 -19.83 -38.07 -1.11
CA ARG A 653 -19.72 -39.53 -1.22
C ARG A 653 -18.27 -40.01 -1.37
N LEU A 654 -17.45 -39.28 -2.12
CA LEU A 654 -16.03 -39.58 -2.24
C LEU A 654 -15.31 -39.45 -0.89
N ASP A 655 -15.64 -38.41 -0.12
CA ASP A 655 -15.10 -38.21 1.23
C ASP A 655 -15.51 -39.34 2.18
N GLU A 656 -16.79 -39.74 2.16
CA GLU A 656 -17.30 -40.87 2.97
C GLU A 656 -16.59 -42.19 2.62
N VAL A 657 -16.37 -42.48 1.33
CA VAL A 657 -15.67 -43.70 0.91
C VAL A 657 -14.18 -43.63 1.24
N ALA A 658 -13.53 -42.48 1.06
CA ALA A 658 -12.13 -42.28 1.43
C ALA A 658 -11.89 -42.53 2.92
N GLU A 659 -12.81 -42.10 3.78
CA GLU A 659 -12.75 -42.34 5.22
C GLU A 659 -12.75 -43.83 5.60
N LEU A 660 -13.26 -44.73 4.76
CA LEU A 660 -13.31 -46.16 5.06
C LEU A 660 -11.94 -46.84 5.00
N ILE A 661 -11.07 -46.44 4.06
CA ILE A 661 -9.75 -47.06 3.86
C ILE A 661 -8.66 -46.42 4.75
N GLU A 662 -8.90 -45.20 5.24
CA GLU A 662 -7.94 -44.39 6.00
C GLU A 662 -8.02 -44.59 7.52
N LYS A 663 -8.54 -45.74 7.98
CA LYS A 663 -8.58 -46.12 9.40
C LYS A 663 -7.41 -47.05 9.74
N GLU A 664 -7.12 -47.20 11.03
CA GLU A 664 -6.11 -48.12 11.56
C GLU A 664 -4.71 -47.90 10.96
N LEU A 665 -4.33 -46.63 10.78
CA LEU A 665 -3.03 -46.25 10.24
C LEU A 665 -1.91 -46.47 11.27
N ILE A 666 -0.69 -46.74 10.81
CA ILE A 666 0.52 -46.83 11.62
C ILE A 666 1.31 -45.54 11.46
N LEU A 667 1.56 -44.83 12.57
CA LEU A 667 2.34 -43.60 12.58
C LEU A 667 3.82 -43.90 12.28
N ILE A 668 4.38 -43.23 11.27
CA ILE A 668 5.82 -43.29 10.95
C ILE A 668 6.57 -42.21 11.73
N GLY A 669 6.01 -41.00 11.73
CA GLY A 669 6.65 -39.82 12.28
C GLY A 669 5.97 -38.52 11.88
N ALA A 670 6.70 -37.41 12.01
CA ALA A 670 6.25 -36.07 11.66
C ALA A 670 7.35 -35.26 10.97
N THR A 671 6.95 -34.36 10.07
CA THR A 671 7.84 -33.38 9.42
C THR A 671 7.60 -32.00 9.99
N ALA A 672 8.61 -31.15 9.98
CA ALA A 672 8.51 -29.75 10.37
C ALA A 672 9.15 -28.84 9.29
N ILE A 673 8.32 -27.96 8.73
CA ILE A 673 8.66 -27.09 7.60
C ILE A 673 8.66 -25.64 8.08
N GLU A 674 9.70 -24.88 7.78
CA GLU A 674 9.80 -23.45 8.10
C GLU A 674 9.24 -22.60 6.95
N ASP A 675 8.32 -21.68 7.27
CA ASP A 675 7.85 -20.62 6.36
C ASP A 675 8.69 -19.36 6.61
N LYS A 676 9.69 -19.12 5.76
CA LYS A 676 10.69 -18.05 5.96
C LYS A 676 10.05 -16.66 5.92
N LEU A 677 10.39 -15.80 6.88
CA LEU A 677 10.06 -14.38 6.82
C LEU A 677 10.81 -13.68 5.67
N GLN A 678 10.26 -12.58 5.16
CA GLN A 678 11.04 -11.70 4.28
C GLN A 678 12.18 -11.03 5.07
N GLU A 679 13.25 -10.71 4.34
CA GLU A 679 14.43 -10.07 4.91
C GLU A 679 14.07 -8.75 5.62
N GLY A 680 14.47 -8.61 6.88
CA GLY A 680 14.30 -7.37 7.65
C GLY A 680 12.88 -7.10 8.18
N VAL A 681 11.93 -8.02 8.04
CA VAL A 681 10.55 -7.85 8.54
C VAL A 681 10.47 -7.55 10.04
N PRO A 682 11.14 -8.32 10.94
CA PRO A 682 11.06 -8.06 12.39
C PRO A 682 11.58 -6.67 12.76
N ASN A 683 12.70 -6.25 12.16
CA ASN A 683 13.30 -4.94 12.39
C ASN A 683 12.37 -3.81 11.89
N CYS A 684 11.82 -3.96 10.69
CA CYS A 684 10.89 -2.99 10.12
C CYS A 684 9.64 -2.83 11.01
N ILE A 685 9.02 -3.93 11.47
CA ILE A 685 7.85 -3.90 12.35
C ILE A 685 8.17 -3.21 13.67
N GLN A 686 9.34 -3.50 14.26
CA GLN A 686 9.78 -2.86 15.49
C GLN A 686 9.97 -1.34 15.31
N THR A 687 10.62 -0.90 14.23
CA THR A 687 10.83 0.53 13.91
C THR A 687 9.50 1.25 13.69
N LEU A 688 8.58 0.67 12.92
CA LEU A 688 7.24 1.22 12.68
C LEU A 688 6.39 1.26 13.97
N SER A 689 6.51 0.26 14.85
CA SER A 689 5.85 0.26 16.16
C SER A 689 6.38 1.39 17.06
N ARG A 690 7.70 1.64 17.05
CA ARG A 690 8.31 2.79 17.76
C ARG A 690 7.82 4.14 17.21
N ALA A 691 7.62 4.23 15.89
CA ALA A 691 6.99 5.37 15.23
C ALA A 691 5.53 5.62 15.68
N GLY A 692 4.92 4.70 16.42
CA GLY A 692 3.55 4.78 16.91
C GLY A 692 2.52 4.26 15.91
N ILE A 693 2.95 3.50 14.90
CA ILE A 693 2.08 2.86 13.92
C ILE A 693 1.62 1.50 14.49
N LYS A 694 0.31 1.25 14.45
CA LYS A 694 -0.29 -0.02 14.86
C LYS A 694 -0.41 -0.95 13.67
N ILE A 695 0.15 -2.15 13.78
CA ILE A 695 0.14 -3.14 12.70
C ILE A 695 -0.85 -4.23 13.04
N TRP A 696 -1.78 -4.49 12.13
CA TRP A 696 -2.82 -5.49 12.24
C TRP A 696 -2.60 -6.52 11.13
N VAL A 697 -2.53 -7.80 11.49
CA VAL A 697 -2.34 -8.89 10.54
C VAL A 697 -3.68 -9.54 10.26
N LEU A 698 -4.06 -9.59 8.99
CA LEU A 698 -5.32 -10.19 8.54
C LEU A 698 -4.97 -11.38 7.65
N THR A 699 -5.03 -12.61 8.17
CA THR A 699 -4.58 -13.81 7.46
C THR A 699 -5.66 -14.86 7.29
N GLY A 700 -5.58 -15.62 6.20
CA GLY A 700 -6.38 -16.82 5.98
C GLY A 700 -5.91 -18.03 6.81
N ASP A 701 -4.76 -17.93 7.48
CA ASP A 701 -4.16 -19.04 8.22
C ASP A 701 -4.89 -19.34 9.54
N LYS A 702 -4.57 -20.51 10.12
CA LYS A 702 -5.03 -20.89 11.45
C LYS A 702 -4.44 -19.99 12.55
N ILE A 703 -5.09 -20.02 13.71
CA ILE A 703 -4.75 -19.18 14.85
C ILE A 703 -3.34 -19.48 15.36
N GLU A 704 -2.93 -20.75 15.46
CA GLU A 704 -1.63 -21.14 16.01
C GLU A 704 -0.48 -20.61 15.14
N THR A 705 -0.58 -20.84 13.83
CA THR A 705 0.40 -20.36 12.84
C THR A 705 0.49 -18.83 12.83
N ALA A 706 -0.66 -18.15 12.88
CA ALA A 706 -0.71 -16.69 12.90
C ALA A 706 -0.08 -16.11 14.17
N ILE A 707 -0.32 -16.73 15.34
CA ILE A 707 0.31 -16.33 16.61
C ILE A 707 1.82 -16.51 16.55
N ASN A 708 2.31 -17.66 16.05
CA ASN A 708 3.74 -17.93 15.94
C ASN A 708 4.45 -16.95 15.02
N ILE A 709 3.87 -16.66 13.86
CA ILE A 709 4.43 -15.65 12.94
C ILE A 709 4.35 -14.26 13.56
N ALA A 710 3.30 -13.94 14.31
CA ALA A 710 3.24 -12.68 15.03
C ALA A 710 4.32 -12.56 16.12
N TYR A 711 4.71 -13.66 16.77
CA TYR A 711 5.87 -13.69 17.67
C TYR A 711 7.21 -13.58 16.93
N ALA A 712 7.34 -14.22 15.76
CA ALA A 712 8.51 -14.15 14.88
C ALA A 712 8.79 -12.72 14.42
N CYS A 713 7.73 -12.04 14.01
CA CYS A 713 7.74 -10.67 13.53
C CYS A 713 7.87 -9.62 14.66
N ASN A 714 7.99 -10.02 15.93
CA ASN A 714 7.94 -9.14 17.11
C ASN A 714 6.65 -8.28 17.19
N LEU A 715 5.55 -8.76 16.60
CA LEU A 715 4.24 -8.14 16.70
C LEU A 715 3.55 -8.48 18.03
N LEU A 716 3.74 -9.71 18.51
CA LEU A 716 3.36 -10.18 19.84
C LEU A 716 4.59 -10.39 20.72
N ASN A 717 4.48 -10.01 21.99
CA ASN A 717 5.50 -10.24 23.01
C ASN A 717 4.89 -10.99 24.21
N ASN A 718 5.72 -11.72 24.96
CA ASN A 718 5.27 -12.42 26.16
C ASN A 718 4.82 -11.49 27.30
N GLU A 719 5.25 -10.22 27.26
CA GLU A 719 4.80 -9.17 28.17
C GLU A 719 3.40 -8.63 27.80
N MET A 720 2.85 -9.00 26.62
CA MET A 720 1.54 -8.52 26.19
C MET A 720 0.41 -9.38 26.76
N LYS A 721 -0.67 -8.74 27.22
CA LYS A 721 -1.91 -9.44 27.54
C LYS A 721 -2.66 -9.71 26.24
N GLN A 722 -2.90 -10.99 25.95
CA GLN A 722 -3.61 -11.44 24.76
C GLN A 722 -5.07 -11.71 25.09
N PHE A 723 -5.97 -11.10 24.32
CA PHE A 723 -7.39 -11.42 24.29
C PHE A 723 -7.65 -12.31 23.08
N ILE A 724 -8.07 -13.54 23.31
CA ILE A 724 -8.30 -14.53 22.24
C ILE A 724 -9.80 -14.80 22.15
N ILE A 725 -10.38 -14.57 20.96
CA ILE A 725 -11.77 -14.89 20.62
C ILE A 725 -11.74 -15.97 19.54
N SER A 726 -11.95 -17.22 19.94
CA SER A 726 -11.92 -18.39 19.04
C SER A 726 -13.28 -19.08 19.00
N SER A 727 -13.59 -19.69 17.86
CA SER A 727 -14.75 -20.59 17.71
C SER A 727 -14.46 -22.02 18.16
N GLU A 728 -13.22 -22.35 18.51
CA GLU A 728 -12.79 -23.74 18.79
C GLU A 728 -12.89 -24.13 20.27
N THR A 729 -13.74 -23.45 21.07
CA THR A 729 -14.01 -23.86 22.46
C THR A 729 -14.97 -25.04 22.54
N ASP A 730 -14.80 -25.88 23.56
CA ASP A 730 -15.60 -27.10 23.77
C ASP A 730 -17.11 -26.81 23.76
N ALA A 731 -17.53 -25.71 24.39
CA ALA A 731 -18.93 -25.29 24.41
C ALA A 731 -19.52 -24.96 23.03
N ILE A 732 -18.71 -24.43 22.10
CA ILE A 732 -19.15 -24.12 20.74
C ILE A 732 -19.19 -25.40 19.90
N ARG A 733 -18.22 -26.31 20.08
CA ARG A 733 -18.16 -27.61 19.40
C ARG A 733 -19.37 -28.49 19.74
N GLU A 734 -19.77 -28.55 21.01
CA GLU A 734 -20.96 -29.30 21.44
C GLU A 734 -22.29 -28.80 20.82
N VAL A 735 -22.34 -27.52 20.43
CA VAL A 735 -23.51 -26.94 19.75
C VAL A 735 -23.42 -27.15 18.23
N GLU A 736 -22.21 -27.08 17.65
CA GLU A 736 -21.99 -27.46 16.24
C GLU A 736 -22.35 -28.93 15.98
N GLU A 737 -22.05 -29.85 16.91
CA GLU A 737 -22.37 -31.28 16.80
C GLU A 737 -23.89 -31.58 16.84
N ARG A 738 -24.70 -30.68 17.43
CA ARG A 738 -26.17 -30.81 17.48
C ARG A 738 -26.87 -30.40 16.18
N GLY A 739 -26.19 -29.68 15.29
CA GLY A 739 -26.57 -29.54 13.87
C GLY A 739 -27.61 -28.48 13.49
N ASP A 740 -28.15 -27.66 14.41
CA ASP A 740 -29.09 -26.57 14.04
C ASP A 740 -28.37 -25.25 13.76
N GLN A 741 -28.33 -24.84 12.48
CA GLN A 741 -27.64 -23.62 12.02
C GLN A 741 -28.16 -22.33 12.68
N THR A 742 -29.45 -22.27 13.04
CA THR A 742 -30.04 -21.05 13.63
C THR A 742 -29.70 -20.91 15.11
N GLU A 743 -29.59 -22.02 15.82
CA GLU A 743 -29.17 -22.05 17.21
C GLU A 743 -27.68 -21.77 17.36
N ILE A 744 -26.85 -22.35 16.49
CA ILE A 744 -25.40 -22.07 16.41
C ILE A 744 -25.17 -20.57 16.22
N ALA A 745 -25.84 -19.94 15.25
CA ALA A 745 -25.65 -18.52 14.98
C ALA A 745 -26.05 -17.61 16.16
N ARG A 746 -27.12 -17.97 16.88
CA ARG A 746 -27.59 -17.23 18.06
C ARG A 746 -26.62 -17.38 19.23
N PHE A 747 -26.21 -18.61 19.52
CA PHE A 747 -25.26 -18.91 20.60
C PHE A 747 -23.90 -18.26 20.35
N MET A 748 -23.34 -18.40 19.14
CA MET A 748 -22.08 -17.77 18.72
C MET A 748 -22.11 -16.26 18.93
N LYS A 749 -23.20 -15.61 18.52
CA LYS A 749 -23.38 -14.17 18.66
C LYS A 749 -23.44 -13.72 20.12
N GLU A 750 -24.14 -14.46 20.97
CA GLU A 750 -24.23 -14.16 22.40
C GLU A 750 -22.89 -14.36 23.11
N GLU A 751 -22.16 -15.43 22.78
CA GLU A 751 -20.84 -15.71 23.34
C GLU A 751 -19.80 -14.67 22.92
N VAL A 752 -19.74 -14.32 21.61
CA VAL A 752 -18.87 -13.24 21.12
C VAL A 752 -19.21 -11.92 21.80
N LYS A 753 -20.49 -11.61 21.99
CA LYS A 753 -20.93 -10.40 22.70
C LYS A 753 -20.47 -10.40 24.16
N LYS A 754 -20.59 -11.54 24.86
CA LYS A 754 -20.17 -11.72 26.24
C LYS A 754 -18.65 -11.53 26.39
N GLN A 755 -17.86 -12.21 25.55
CA GLN A 755 -16.40 -12.10 25.55
C GLN A 755 -15.93 -10.67 25.23
N LEU A 756 -16.51 -10.03 24.19
CA LEU A 756 -16.18 -8.64 23.86
C LEU A 756 -16.48 -7.70 25.03
N LYS A 757 -17.62 -7.88 25.71
CA LYS A 757 -17.96 -7.06 26.88
C LYS A 757 -16.98 -7.26 28.02
N GLN A 758 -16.66 -8.51 28.34
CA GLN A 758 -15.69 -8.85 29.37
C GLN A 758 -14.32 -8.21 29.10
N PHE A 759 -13.79 -8.35 27.88
CA PHE A 759 -12.50 -7.78 27.52
C PHE A 759 -12.51 -6.25 27.47
N LEU A 760 -13.63 -5.64 27.10
CA LEU A 760 -13.80 -4.18 27.16
C LEU A 760 -13.80 -3.63 28.58
N ASP A 761 -14.38 -4.37 29.54
CA ASP A 761 -14.40 -3.99 30.95
C ASP A 761 -13.02 -4.23 31.61
N GLU A 762 -12.26 -5.22 31.13
CA GLU A 762 -10.90 -5.55 31.61
C GLU A 762 -9.83 -4.59 31.06
N ALA A 763 -9.91 -4.19 29.78
CA ALA A 763 -8.87 -3.41 29.09
C ALA A 763 -8.46 -2.09 29.81
N PRO A 764 -9.38 -1.26 30.33
CA PRO A 764 -9.05 -0.02 31.05
C PRO A 764 -8.13 -0.24 32.26
N GLN A 765 -8.23 -1.39 32.92
CA GLN A 765 -7.50 -1.68 34.17
C GLN A 765 -5.99 -1.72 33.94
N TYR A 766 -5.55 -2.11 32.74
CA TYR A 766 -4.14 -2.20 32.37
C TYR A 766 -3.52 -0.85 31.96
N PHE A 767 -4.33 0.18 31.64
CA PHE A 767 -3.83 1.51 31.26
C PHE A 767 -3.52 2.43 32.46
N CYS A 768 -3.99 2.09 33.66
CA CYS A 768 -3.81 2.91 34.86
C CYS A 768 -2.37 2.94 35.39
N SER A 769 -1.49 2.07 34.89
CA SER A 769 -0.05 2.11 35.19
C SER A 769 0.76 2.43 33.93
N PRO A 770 1.67 3.41 33.94
CA PRO A 770 2.53 3.72 32.78
C PRO A 770 3.46 2.56 32.39
N SER A 771 3.61 1.56 33.26
CA SER A 771 4.34 0.30 33.03
C SER A 771 3.42 -0.90 32.78
N GLY A 772 2.13 -0.67 32.50
CA GLY A 772 1.17 -1.74 32.23
C GLY A 772 1.50 -2.53 30.94
N PRO A 773 1.13 -3.82 30.87
CA PRO A 773 1.38 -4.65 29.71
C PRO A 773 0.61 -4.12 28.49
N LYS A 774 1.24 -4.12 27.32
CA LYS A 774 0.56 -3.80 26.05
C LYS A 774 -0.51 -4.86 25.76
N LEU A 775 -1.62 -4.46 25.16
CA LEU A 775 -2.75 -5.35 24.86
C LEU A 775 -2.68 -5.84 23.41
N ALA A 776 -3.04 -7.10 23.16
CA ALA A 776 -3.18 -7.68 21.83
C ALA A 776 -4.51 -8.44 21.70
N LEU A 777 -5.13 -8.38 20.51
CA LEU A 777 -6.37 -9.08 20.20
C LEU A 777 -6.12 -10.13 19.11
N VAL A 778 -6.53 -11.37 19.35
CA VAL A 778 -6.54 -12.45 18.37
C VAL A 778 -7.98 -12.89 18.16
N ILE A 779 -8.49 -12.85 16.93
CA ILE A 779 -9.88 -13.21 16.62
C ILE A 779 -9.98 -14.12 15.40
N ASP A 780 -10.81 -15.16 15.51
CA ASP A 780 -11.10 -16.07 14.41
C ASP A 780 -12.12 -15.50 13.41
N GLY A 781 -12.03 -15.91 12.14
CA GLY A 781 -12.87 -15.45 11.04
C GLY A 781 -14.36 -15.75 11.21
N LYS A 782 -14.72 -16.89 11.82
CA LYS A 782 -16.12 -17.22 12.15
C LYS A 782 -16.68 -16.24 13.19
N CYS A 783 -15.94 -16.00 14.27
CA CYS A 783 -16.33 -15.07 15.33
C CYS A 783 -16.35 -13.62 14.82
N LEU A 784 -15.40 -13.26 13.96
CA LEU A 784 -15.29 -11.94 13.35
C LEU A 784 -16.52 -11.58 12.51
N MET A 785 -17.11 -12.55 11.81
CA MET A 785 -18.34 -12.34 11.04
C MET A 785 -19.47 -11.79 11.92
N TYR A 786 -19.69 -12.38 13.09
CA TYR A 786 -20.69 -11.91 14.05
C TYR A 786 -20.27 -10.60 14.73
N ALA A 787 -18.97 -10.43 15.02
CA ALA A 787 -18.45 -9.20 15.62
C ALA A 787 -18.54 -7.97 14.69
N LEU A 788 -18.56 -8.18 13.36
CA LEU A 788 -18.73 -7.13 12.35
C LEU A 788 -20.18 -6.67 12.16
N GLU A 789 -21.17 -7.37 12.74
CA GLU A 789 -22.56 -6.94 12.67
C GLU A 789 -22.77 -5.53 13.27
N PRO A 790 -23.77 -4.77 12.79
CA PRO A 790 -24.04 -3.40 13.27
C PRO A 790 -24.19 -3.26 14.79
N SER A 791 -24.67 -4.32 15.47
CA SER A 791 -24.89 -4.34 16.92
C SER A 791 -23.60 -4.48 17.74
N LEU A 792 -22.59 -5.19 17.23
CA LEU A 792 -21.34 -5.51 17.95
C LEU A 792 -20.11 -4.76 17.41
N ARG A 793 -20.15 -4.26 16.17
CA ARG A 793 -18.99 -3.63 15.52
C ARG A 793 -18.37 -2.46 16.29
N ILE A 794 -19.17 -1.73 17.08
CA ILE A 794 -18.68 -0.61 17.90
C ILE A 794 -17.86 -1.12 19.08
N MET A 795 -18.31 -2.22 19.70
CA MET A 795 -17.59 -2.89 20.78
C MET A 795 -16.27 -3.47 20.26
N LEU A 796 -16.31 -4.20 19.15
CA LEU A 796 -15.11 -4.73 18.49
C LEU A 796 -14.12 -3.60 18.18
N LEU A 797 -14.58 -2.52 17.56
CA LEU A 797 -13.74 -1.38 17.22
C LEU A 797 -13.10 -0.77 18.48
N THR A 798 -13.87 -0.56 19.55
CA THR A 798 -13.37 0.07 20.79
C THR A 798 -12.28 -0.80 21.43
N LEU A 799 -12.49 -2.11 21.51
CA LEU A 799 -11.49 -3.05 22.02
C LEU A 799 -10.23 -3.05 21.16
N SER A 800 -10.41 -3.12 19.84
CA SER A 800 -9.30 -3.18 18.88
C SER A 800 -8.46 -1.89 18.86
N LEU A 801 -9.08 -0.72 19.06
CA LEU A 801 -8.36 0.56 19.16
C LEU A 801 -7.49 0.67 20.42
N ASN A 802 -7.88 -0.01 21.52
CA ASN A 802 -7.09 -0.08 22.74
C ASN A 802 -5.90 -1.06 22.60
N CYS A 803 -6.00 -2.03 21.70
CA CYS A 803 -4.91 -2.98 21.44
C CYS A 803 -3.76 -2.32 20.65
N SER A 804 -2.53 -2.73 20.96
CA SER A 804 -1.33 -2.35 20.20
C SER A 804 -1.21 -3.15 18.90
N SER A 805 -1.61 -4.43 18.95
CA SER A 805 -1.54 -5.38 17.85
C SER A 805 -2.86 -6.14 17.74
N VAL A 806 -3.31 -6.42 16.51
CA VAL A 806 -4.51 -7.24 16.26
C VAL A 806 -4.18 -8.28 15.20
N VAL A 807 -4.54 -9.54 15.45
CA VAL A 807 -4.34 -10.65 14.53
C VAL A 807 -5.69 -11.29 14.24
N CYS A 808 -6.18 -11.15 13.01
CA CYS A 808 -7.39 -11.81 12.55
C CYS A 808 -6.99 -13.06 11.75
N CYS A 809 -7.51 -14.21 12.14
CA CYS A 809 -7.17 -15.51 11.56
C CYS A 809 -8.34 -16.04 10.72
N ARG A 810 -8.08 -16.93 9.76
CA ARG A 810 -9.08 -17.54 8.87
C ARG A 810 -10.05 -16.53 8.23
N VAL A 811 -9.56 -15.35 7.87
CA VAL A 811 -10.41 -14.30 7.28
C VAL A 811 -10.52 -14.42 5.77
N SER A 812 -11.73 -14.24 5.25
CA SER A 812 -11.96 -14.16 3.80
C SER A 812 -11.54 -12.80 3.21
N PRO A 813 -11.28 -12.70 1.89
CA PRO A 813 -10.98 -11.43 1.22
C PRO A 813 -12.01 -10.33 1.48
N LEU A 814 -13.29 -10.69 1.57
CA LEU A 814 -14.37 -9.74 1.88
C LEU A 814 -14.28 -9.24 3.33
N GLN A 815 -13.99 -10.14 4.27
CA GLN A 815 -13.82 -9.77 5.69
C GLN A 815 -12.60 -8.86 5.89
N LYS A 816 -11.48 -9.10 5.18
CA LYS A 816 -10.30 -8.20 5.19
C LYS A 816 -10.68 -6.76 4.84
N ALA A 817 -11.46 -6.60 3.77
CA ALA A 817 -11.95 -5.28 3.34
C ALA A 817 -12.95 -4.66 4.35
N GLN A 818 -13.81 -5.47 4.97
CA GLN A 818 -14.77 -5.00 5.98
C GLN A 818 -14.08 -4.50 7.25
N VAL A 819 -13.08 -5.22 7.77
CA VAL A 819 -12.28 -4.78 8.92
C VAL A 819 -11.56 -3.46 8.61
N THR A 820 -10.91 -3.39 7.45
CA THR A 820 -10.22 -2.17 6.98
C THR A 820 -11.18 -0.98 6.90
N SER A 821 -12.39 -1.20 6.35
CA SER A 821 -13.44 -0.18 6.24
C SER A 821 -14.00 0.24 7.61
N LEU A 822 -14.13 -0.70 8.55
CA LEU A 822 -14.57 -0.44 9.92
C LEU A 822 -13.61 0.51 10.64
N VAL A 823 -12.30 0.24 10.60
CA VAL A 823 -11.28 1.09 11.24
C VAL A 823 -11.17 2.44 10.52
N LYS A 824 -11.16 2.43 9.18
CA LYS A 824 -11.14 3.66 8.36
C LYS A 824 -12.28 4.62 8.72
N LYS A 825 -13.51 4.12 8.84
CA LYS A 825 -14.70 4.94 9.18
C LYS A 825 -14.80 5.25 10.67
N GLY A 826 -14.40 4.31 11.52
CA GLY A 826 -14.54 4.37 12.97
C GLY A 826 -13.46 5.18 13.67
N ALA A 827 -12.19 4.89 13.40
CA ALA A 827 -11.04 5.56 14.02
C ALA A 827 -10.84 7.00 13.51
N ARG A 828 -11.31 7.30 12.28
CA ARG A 828 -11.06 8.56 11.56
C ARG A 828 -9.56 8.90 11.42
N LYS A 829 -8.73 7.86 11.36
CA LYS A 829 -7.27 7.93 11.13
C LYS A 829 -6.91 7.38 9.76
N ILE A 830 -5.71 7.71 9.29
CA ILE A 830 -5.21 7.21 8.00
C ILE A 830 -4.84 5.74 8.16
N THR A 831 -5.30 4.96 7.19
CA THR A 831 -5.15 3.51 7.15
C THR A 831 -4.41 3.12 5.89
N LEU A 832 -3.40 2.26 6.05
CA LEU A 832 -2.63 1.67 4.98
C LEU A 832 -2.93 0.17 4.94
N SER A 833 -3.07 -0.40 3.76
CA SER A 833 -3.08 -1.86 3.60
C SER A 833 -1.99 -2.31 2.65
N ILE A 834 -1.38 -3.45 2.95
CA ILE A 834 -0.30 -4.05 2.18
C ILE A 834 -0.58 -5.53 1.94
N GLY A 835 -0.35 -5.98 0.69
CA GLY A 835 -0.56 -7.36 0.24
C GLY A 835 0.11 -7.61 -1.10
N ASP A 836 0.33 -8.86 -1.47
CA ASP A 836 0.92 -9.29 -2.75
C ASP A 836 -0.09 -10.03 -3.65
N GLY A 837 -1.06 -10.74 -3.06
CA GLY A 837 -2.00 -11.59 -3.77
C GLY A 837 -3.31 -10.91 -4.22
N ALA A 838 -4.03 -11.57 -5.13
CA ALA A 838 -5.37 -11.14 -5.59
C ALA A 838 -6.40 -11.06 -4.45
N ASN A 839 -6.22 -11.88 -3.40
CA ASN A 839 -7.04 -11.92 -2.20
C ASN A 839 -6.99 -10.61 -1.39
N ASP A 840 -5.97 -9.78 -1.60
CA ASP A 840 -5.75 -8.54 -0.86
C ASP A 840 -6.20 -7.31 -1.63
N VAL A 841 -6.57 -7.45 -2.90
CA VAL A 841 -7.00 -6.33 -3.75
C VAL A 841 -8.16 -5.56 -3.12
N SER A 842 -9.15 -6.26 -2.56
CA SER A 842 -10.30 -5.65 -1.88
C SER A 842 -9.87 -4.86 -0.62
N MET A 843 -8.88 -5.37 0.10
CA MET A 843 -8.28 -4.73 1.29
C MET A 843 -7.47 -3.48 0.90
N ILE A 844 -6.66 -3.57 -0.16
CA ILE A 844 -5.86 -2.48 -0.77
C ILE A 844 -6.75 -1.33 -1.25
N GLN A 845 -7.86 -1.67 -1.91
CA GLN A 845 -8.82 -0.67 -2.40
C GLN A 845 -9.65 -0.02 -1.26
N ALA A 846 -9.95 -0.77 -0.19
CA ALA A 846 -10.74 -0.26 0.93
C ALA A 846 -10.00 0.78 1.79
N ALA A 847 -8.67 0.66 1.94
CA ALA A 847 -7.84 1.56 2.76
C ALA A 847 -7.73 2.99 2.21
N HIS A 848 -7.09 3.89 2.94
CA HIS A 848 -6.72 5.21 2.39
C HIS A 848 -5.55 5.07 1.42
N ILE A 849 -4.55 4.27 1.80
CA ILE A 849 -3.38 3.97 0.97
C ILE A 849 -3.31 2.46 0.78
N GLY A 850 -3.18 2.02 -0.47
CA GLY A 850 -2.96 0.62 -0.80
C GLY A 850 -1.54 0.40 -1.31
N ILE A 851 -0.81 -0.55 -0.74
CA ILE A 851 0.54 -0.96 -1.17
C ILE A 851 0.47 -2.38 -1.72
N GLY A 852 1.00 -2.57 -2.92
CA GLY A 852 1.17 -3.89 -3.54
C GLY A 852 2.62 -4.35 -3.40
N ILE A 853 2.84 -5.57 -2.92
CA ILE A 853 4.15 -6.20 -2.98
C ILE A 853 4.30 -6.92 -4.32
N SER A 854 5.43 -6.69 -5.00
CA SER A 854 5.79 -7.41 -6.23
C SER A 854 6.37 -8.77 -5.87
N GLY A 855 5.48 -9.69 -5.48
CA GLY A 855 5.79 -11.04 -5.02
C GLY A 855 5.68 -12.12 -6.09
N LEU A 856 5.72 -13.38 -5.66
CA LEU A 856 5.57 -14.57 -6.51
C LEU A 856 4.10 -14.87 -6.86
N GLU A 857 3.14 -14.40 -6.05
CA GLU A 857 1.69 -14.63 -6.20
C GLU A 857 1.01 -13.77 -7.30
N GLY A 858 1.78 -13.34 -8.31
CA GLY A 858 1.29 -12.55 -9.44
C GLY A 858 1.26 -11.03 -9.24
N MET A 859 0.85 -10.29 -10.28
CA MET A 859 0.92 -8.80 -10.28
C MET A 859 -0.40 -8.09 -9.91
N GLN A 860 -1.46 -8.82 -9.53
CA GLN A 860 -2.79 -8.21 -9.35
C GLN A 860 -2.84 -7.17 -8.22
N ALA A 861 -2.24 -7.47 -7.07
CA ALA A 861 -2.17 -6.51 -5.97
C ALA A 861 -1.40 -5.25 -6.40
N VAL A 862 -0.28 -5.43 -7.10
CA VAL A 862 0.54 -4.34 -7.65
C VAL A 862 -0.27 -3.46 -8.62
N MET A 863 -1.03 -4.07 -9.53
CA MET A 863 -1.85 -3.33 -10.49
C MET A 863 -2.98 -2.52 -9.84
N ALA A 864 -3.55 -3.03 -8.74
CA ALA A 864 -4.63 -2.40 -8.00
C ALA A 864 -4.16 -1.43 -6.89
N SER A 865 -2.86 -1.40 -6.59
CA SER A 865 -2.26 -0.59 -5.53
C SER A 865 -1.96 0.86 -5.93
N ASP A 866 -1.81 1.73 -4.92
CA ASP A 866 -1.36 3.11 -5.09
C ASP A 866 0.17 3.21 -5.18
N PHE A 867 0.86 2.38 -4.39
CA PHE A 867 2.32 2.24 -4.40
C PHE A 867 2.67 0.76 -4.52
N ALA A 868 3.68 0.45 -5.33
CA ALA A 868 4.23 -0.87 -5.47
C ALA A 868 5.65 -0.90 -4.91
N ILE A 869 5.95 -1.88 -4.07
CA ILE A 869 7.30 -2.15 -3.55
C ILE A 869 7.62 -3.63 -3.74
N ALA A 870 8.90 -4.02 -3.73
CA ALA A 870 9.27 -5.42 -3.92
C ALA A 870 9.33 -6.24 -2.62
N GLN A 871 9.61 -5.59 -1.48
CA GLN A 871 9.74 -6.25 -0.18
C GLN A 871 9.13 -5.40 0.93
N PHE A 872 8.69 -6.05 2.01
CA PHE A 872 8.08 -5.38 3.17
C PHE A 872 9.02 -4.38 3.85
N ARG A 873 10.33 -4.65 3.91
CA ARG A 873 11.32 -3.76 4.58
C ARG A 873 11.37 -2.34 4.01
N PHE A 874 11.05 -2.16 2.72
CA PHE A 874 11.05 -0.82 2.10
C PHE A 874 9.94 0.09 2.62
N LEU A 875 8.98 -0.46 3.38
CA LEU A 875 7.96 0.32 4.06
C LEU A 875 8.57 1.29 5.10
N GLU A 876 9.72 0.95 5.68
CA GLU A 876 10.46 1.82 6.59
C GLU A 876 10.88 3.12 5.88
N ASP A 877 11.56 3.02 4.74
CA ASP A 877 12.00 4.18 3.96
C ASP A 877 10.80 4.94 3.35
N LEU A 878 9.80 4.21 2.83
CA LEU A 878 8.62 4.83 2.21
C LEU A 878 7.82 5.69 3.20
N LEU A 879 7.62 5.23 4.44
CA LEU A 879 6.84 5.98 5.44
C LEU A 879 7.69 7.00 6.21
N LEU A 880 8.79 6.55 6.82
CA LEU A 880 9.55 7.36 7.76
C LEU A 880 10.39 8.43 7.07
N VAL A 881 10.79 8.22 5.82
CA VAL A 881 11.57 9.19 5.04
C VAL A 881 10.66 9.91 4.05
N HIS A 882 10.18 9.22 3.01
CA HIS A 882 9.42 9.87 1.92
C HIS A 882 8.07 10.41 2.38
N GLY A 883 7.31 9.63 3.14
CA GLY A 883 6.00 10.02 3.65
C GLY A 883 6.07 11.23 4.59
N ARG A 884 6.95 11.17 5.59
CA ARG A 884 7.19 12.28 6.52
C ARG A 884 7.61 13.56 5.79
N TRP A 885 8.63 13.48 4.93
CA TRP A 885 9.10 14.64 4.16
C TRP A 885 7.99 15.23 3.29
N SER A 886 7.24 14.38 2.59
CA SER A 886 6.12 14.83 1.74
C SER A 886 5.05 15.57 2.55
N TYR A 887 4.70 15.04 3.74
CA TYR A 887 3.74 15.68 4.64
C TYR A 887 4.21 17.06 5.12
N ILE A 888 5.45 17.15 5.64
CA ILE A 888 5.99 18.41 6.18
C ILE A 888 6.12 19.46 5.08
N ARG A 889 6.73 19.09 3.93
CA ARG A 889 6.92 19.97 2.77
C ARG A 889 5.59 20.54 2.28
N LEU A 890 4.58 19.69 2.11
CA LEU A 890 3.27 20.13 1.63
C LEU A 890 2.53 21.00 2.65
N CYS A 891 2.62 20.71 3.95
CA CYS A 891 2.07 21.59 4.98
C CYS A 891 2.70 22.99 4.94
N LYS A 892 4.03 23.06 4.79
CA LYS A 892 4.76 24.33 4.67
C LYS A 892 4.33 25.13 3.44
N VAL A 893 4.32 24.48 2.27
CA VAL A 893 3.90 25.08 1.00
C VAL A 893 2.50 25.65 1.09
N VAL A 894 1.55 24.86 1.62
CA VAL A 894 0.15 25.28 1.73
C VAL A 894 0.01 26.48 2.68
N MET A 895 0.61 26.44 3.88
CA MET A 895 0.58 27.56 4.83
C MET A 895 1.18 28.82 4.23
N TYR A 896 2.31 28.70 3.56
CA TYR A 896 3.00 29.83 2.94
C TYR A 896 2.18 30.46 1.80
N PHE A 897 1.55 29.65 0.95
CA PHE A 897 0.66 30.15 -0.09
C PHE A 897 -0.50 30.96 0.47
N PHE A 898 -1.10 30.51 1.57
CA PHE A 898 -2.18 31.26 2.22
C PHE A 898 -1.68 32.57 2.80
N TYR A 899 -0.56 32.55 3.51
CA TYR A 899 0.04 33.74 4.07
C TYR A 899 0.39 34.78 2.99
N LYS A 900 1.09 34.39 1.90
CA LYS A 900 1.57 35.34 0.89
C LYS A 900 0.44 36.01 0.11
N ASN A 901 -0.67 35.28 -0.10
CA ASN A 901 -1.85 35.80 -0.80
C ASN A 901 -2.70 36.67 0.11
N LEU A 902 -2.87 36.26 1.38
CA LEU A 902 -3.57 37.07 2.37
C LEU A 902 -2.84 38.39 2.60
N ALA A 903 -1.52 38.37 2.79
CA ALA A 903 -0.71 39.57 2.98
C ALA A 903 -0.81 40.51 1.77
N PHE A 904 -0.73 39.97 0.55
CA PHE A 904 -0.87 40.72 -0.68
C PHE A 904 -2.27 41.36 -0.79
N THR A 905 -3.36 40.60 -0.71
CA THR A 905 -4.72 41.14 -0.87
C THR A 905 -5.09 42.14 0.23
N LEU A 906 -4.61 41.94 1.47
CA LEU A 906 -4.88 42.87 2.57
C LEU A 906 -4.29 44.26 2.33
N THR A 907 -3.15 44.40 1.63
CA THR A 907 -2.63 45.74 1.28
C THR A 907 -3.61 46.53 0.41
N GLN A 908 -4.31 45.86 -0.51
CA GLN A 908 -5.37 46.49 -1.31
C GLN A 908 -6.59 46.83 -0.45
N PHE A 909 -6.93 45.97 0.52
CA PHE A 909 -8.01 46.24 1.46
C PHE A 909 -7.76 47.49 2.30
N TRP A 910 -6.55 47.65 2.85
CA TRP A 910 -6.19 48.85 3.60
C TRP A 910 -6.25 50.12 2.75
N PHE A 911 -5.91 50.02 1.47
CA PHE A 911 -6.03 51.13 0.52
C PHE A 911 -7.48 51.60 0.32
N THR A 912 -8.47 50.70 0.37
CA THR A 912 -9.88 51.10 0.16
C THR A 912 -10.45 52.05 1.21
N PHE A 913 -9.90 52.06 2.42
CA PHE A 913 -10.26 53.04 3.44
C PHE A 913 -9.81 54.45 3.06
N GLY A 914 -8.70 54.58 2.32
CA GLY A 914 -8.18 55.87 1.84
C GLY A 914 -8.89 56.39 0.58
N THR A 915 -9.58 55.54 -0.18
CA THR A 915 -10.25 55.89 -1.44
C THR A 915 -11.77 55.99 -1.34
N GLY A 916 -12.33 55.99 -0.13
CA GLY A 916 -13.78 56.03 0.08
C GLY A 916 -14.50 54.78 -0.45
N PHE A 917 -13.82 53.63 -0.48
CA PHE A 917 -14.34 52.35 -0.97
C PHE A 917 -14.81 52.39 -2.44
N SER A 918 -14.14 53.19 -3.29
CA SER A 918 -14.48 53.36 -4.70
C SER A 918 -14.23 52.12 -5.57
N GLY A 919 -13.41 51.17 -5.10
CA GLY A 919 -12.94 50.04 -5.89
C GLY A 919 -11.68 50.33 -6.72
N GLN A 920 -11.01 51.48 -6.50
CA GLN A 920 -9.73 51.81 -7.13
C GLN A 920 -8.67 50.74 -6.81
N ARG A 921 -8.06 50.18 -7.86
CA ARG A 921 -6.94 49.23 -7.73
C ARG A 921 -5.70 49.92 -7.15
N PHE A 922 -5.07 49.27 -6.17
CA PHE A 922 -3.81 49.74 -5.60
C PHE A 922 -2.64 49.32 -6.48
N TYR A 923 -2.59 48.05 -6.90
CA TYR A 923 -1.56 47.52 -7.80
C TYR A 923 -2.04 47.52 -9.25
N ASP A 924 -1.07 47.49 -10.16
CA ASP A 924 -1.36 47.28 -11.57
C ASP A 924 -1.86 45.84 -11.83
N ASP A 925 -2.65 45.69 -12.90
CA ASP A 925 -3.31 44.45 -13.30
C ASP A 925 -2.27 43.36 -13.59
N TRP A 926 -1.17 43.70 -14.28
CA TRP A 926 -0.12 42.72 -14.58
C TRP A 926 0.67 42.33 -13.33
N PHE A 927 0.88 43.25 -12.39
CA PHE A 927 1.51 42.93 -11.11
C PHE A 927 0.68 41.90 -10.35
N GLN A 928 -0.63 42.13 -10.27
CA GLN A 928 -1.57 41.25 -9.58
C GLN A 928 -1.62 39.85 -10.20
N SER A 929 -1.68 39.75 -11.53
CA SER A 929 -1.72 38.45 -12.21
C SER A 929 -0.39 37.68 -12.16
N LEU A 930 0.75 38.36 -12.32
CA LEU A 930 2.05 37.69 -12.39
C LEU A 930 2.66 37.38 -11.01
N TYR A 931 2.19 38.03 -9.94
CA TYR A 931 2.64 37.77 -8.57
C TYR A 931 2.62 36.27 -8.21
N ASN A 932 1.49 35.60 -8.49
CA ASN A 932 1.26 34.21 -8.12
C ASN A 932 1.79 33.17 -9.11
N VAL A 933 2.12 33.59 -10.34
CA VAL A 933 2.51 32.69 -11.45
C VAL A 933 4.01 32.75 -11.71
N ILE A 934 4.61 33.93 -11.65
CA ILE A 934 6.02 34.15 -11.99
C ILE A 934 6.83 34.49 -10.73
N PHE A 935 6.51 35.59 -10.05
CA PHE A 935 7.41 36.20 -9.06
C PHE A 935 7.49 35.47 -7.71
N THR A 936 6.59 34.52 -7.45
CA THR A 936 6.58 33.76 -6.18
C THR A 936 6.25 32.28 -6.34
N ALA A 937 6.07 31.77 -7.57
CA ALA A 937 5.66 30.38 -7.78
C ALA A 937 6.83 29.41 -7.64
N LEU A 938 7.92 29.64 -8.39
CA LEU A 938 9.07 28.73 -8.45
C LEU A 938 9.74 28.52 -7.09
N PRO A 939 10.03 29.55 -6.27
CA PRO A 939 10.65 29.34 -4.97
C PRO A 939 9.83 28.41 -4.06
N VAL A 940 8.51 28.53 -4.09
CA VAL A 940 7.62 27.69 -3.27
C VAL A 940 7.64 26.24 -3.74
N VAL A 941 7.69 26.00 -5.05
CA VAL A 941 7.85 24.65 -5.61
C VAL A 941 9.19 24.05 -5.17
N ILE A 942 10.28 24.81 -5.22
CA ILE A 942 11.61 24.34 -4.79
C ILE A 942 11.63 23.95 -3.31
N VAL A 943 11.01 24.72 -2.42
CA VAL A 943 10.84 24.34 -1.01
C VAL A 943 10.03 23.05 -0.88
N GLY A 944 8.96 22.91 -1.65
CA GLY A 944 8.15 21.69 -1.68
C GLY A 944 8.89 20.44 -2.16
N LEU A 945 10.02 20.59 -2.87
CA LEU A 945 10.82 19.50 -3.40
C LEU A 945 12.04 19.17 -2.54
N PHE A 946 12.79 20.20 -2.12
CA PHE A 946 14.14 20.02 -1.59
C PHE A 946 14.28 20.33 -0.09
N ASP A 947 13.28 20.90 0.59
CA ASP A 947 13.39 21.20 2.02
C ASP A 947 13.40 19.90 2.84
N GLN A 948 14.44 19.70 3.65
CA GLN A 948 14.61 18.56 4.54
C GLN A 948 14.68 19.07 5.98
N ASP A 949 13.79 18.56 6.83
CA ASP A 949 13.88 18.80 8.27
C ASP A 949 15.06 18.03 8.87
N ILE A 950 15.19 16.74 8.56
CA ILE A 950 16.32 15.91 8.98
C ILE A 950 16.74 14.96 7.85
N SER A 951 17.95 14.41 7.93
CA SER A 951 18.44 13.40 6.98
C SER A 951 17.65 12.08 7.07
N SER A 952 17.71 11.27 6.00
CA SER A 952 17.04 9.97 5.94
C SER A 952 17.52 9.01 7.04
N SER A 953 18.83 8.99 7.32
CA SER A 953 19.44 8.17 8.37
C SER A 953 18.95 8.54 9.78
N LEU A 954 18.84 9.83 10.08
CA LEU A 954 18.32 10.31 11.37
C LEU A 954 16.82 10.02 11.51
N SER A 955 16.04 10.08 10.42
CA SER A 955 14.61 9.75 10.47
C SER A 955 14.38 8.27 10.84
N LYS A 956 15.21 7.36 10.33
CA LYS A 956 15.18 5.93 10.70
C LYS A 956 15.68 5.67 12.13
N LYS A 957 16.71 6.40 12.57
CA LYS A 957 17.25 6.29 13.94
C LYS A 957 16.27 6.74 15.01
N TYR A 958 15.51 7.82 14.74
CA TYR A 958 14.50 8.40 15.62
C TYR A 958 13.10 8.31 15.00
N PRO A 959 12.52 7.10 14.89
CA PRO A 959 11.23 6.89 14.26
C PRO A 959 10.09 7.59 15.00
N GLU A 960 10.26 7.92 16.29
CA GLU A 960 9.24 8.59 17.10
C GLU A 960 8.80 9.94 16.54
N LEU A 961 9.67 10.60 15.78
CA LEU A 961 9.39 11.88 15.12
C LEU A 961 8.25 11.80 14.09
N TYR A 962 7.96 10.60 13.55
CA TYR A 962 6.83 10.38 12.66
C TYR A 962 5.47 10.68 13.34
N LYS A 963 5.39 10.63 14.69
CA LYS A 963 4.18 10.96 15.45
C LYS A 963 3.69 12.39 15.24
N GLU A 964 4.58 13.32 14.85
CA GLU A 964 4.20 14.70 14.54
C GLU A 964 3.21 14.77 13.36
N GLY A 965 3.39 13.90 12.36
CA GLY A 965 2.51 13.79 11.18
C GLY A 965 1.15 13.18 11.51
N VAL A 966 1.14 12.12 12.31
CA VAL A 966 -0.08 11.45 12.80
C VAL A 966 -0.93 12.39 13.68
N ARG A 967 -0.28 13.21 14.50
CA ARG A 967 -0.95 14.24 15.34
C ARG A 967 -1.33 15.50 14.56
N ASN A 968 -0.91 15.60 13.30
CA ASN A 968 -1.17 16.73 12.41
C ASN A 968 -0.71 18.07 13.00
N MET A 969 0.51 18.10 13.56
CA MET A 969 1.04 19.27 14.29
C MET A 969 1.26 20.50 13.40
N PHE A 970 1.68 20.30 12.15
CA PHE A 970 2.02 21.40 11.22
C PHE A 970 0.82 22.00 10.49
N PHE A 971 -0.35 21.34 10.50
CA PHE A 971 -1.57 21.81 9.83
C PHE A 971 -2.77 21.86 10.79
N ASN A 972 -2.59 22.58 11.91
CA ASN A 972 -3.65 22.79 12.90
C ASN A 972 -4.25 24.20 12.78
N ARG A 973 -5.50 24.39 13.20
CA ARG A 973 -6.21 25.69 13.17
C ARG A 973 -5.46 26.80 13.91
N ARG A 974 -4.75 26.46 14.99
CA ARG A 974 -3.90 27.41 15.74
C ARG A 974 -2.74 27.92 14.89
N VAL A 975 -2.05 27.02 14.18
CA VAL A 975 -0.95 27.38 13.28
C VAL A 975 -1.47 28.27 12.17
N VAL A 976 -2.58 27.90 11.52
CA VAL A 976 -3.23 28.72 10.49
C VAL A 976 -3.53 30.14 11.00
N ALA A 977 -4.07 30.27 12.22
CA ALA A 977 -4.37 31.58 12.80
C ALA A 977 -3.12 32.42 13.04
N ILE A 978 -2.03 31.83 13.54
CA ILE A 978 -0.75 32.52 13.73
C ILE A 978 -0.21 33.05 12.39
N TRP A 979 -0.22 32.23 11.35
CA TRP A 979 0.19 32.64 10.00
C TRP A 979 -0.71 33.76 9.42
N ALA A 980 -2.02 33.71 9.68
CA ALA A 980 -2.93 34.77 9.29
C ALA A 980 -2.67 36.09 10.05
N CYS A 981 -2.35 36.03 11.35
CA CYS A 981 -1.96 37.21 12.13
C CYS A 981 -0.68 37.85 11.59
N PHE A 982 0.32 37.04 11.21
CA PHE A 982 1.53 37.57 10.57
C PHE A 982 1.25 38.19 9.19
N ALA A 983 0.34 37.61 8.40
CA ALA A 983 -0.08 38.20 7.14
C ALA A 983 -0.74 39.58 7.35
N VAL A 984 -1.61 39.72 8.36
CA VAL A 984 -2.22 41.00 8.73
C VAL A 984 -1.14 42.00 9.16
N TYR A 985 -0.27 41.63 10.10
CA TYR A 985 0.82 42.48 10.58
C TYR A 985 1.69 43.00 9.42
N GLN A 986 2.14 42.12 8.54
CA GLN A 986 3.02 42.51 7.44
C GLN A 986 2.30 43.31 6.37
N SER A 987 1.03 43.02 6.08
CA SER A 987 0.23 43.83 5.17
C SER A 987 0.06 45.28 5.68
N LEU A 988 -0.07 45.47 7.00
CA LEU A 988 -0.13 46.80 7.60
C LEU A 988 1.21 47.53 7.45
N VAL A 989 2.33 46.83 7.69
CA VAL A 989 3.67 47.41 7.48
C VAL A 989 3.86 47.80 6.01
N PHE A 990 3.58 46.91 5.06
CA PHE A 990 3.74 47.19 3.63
C PHE A 990 2.93 48.40 3.17
N PHE A 991 1.68 48.52 3.62
CA PHE A 991 0.82 49.63 3.20
C PHE A 991 1.15 50.93 3.93
N TYR A 992 1.08 50.95 5.26
CA TYR A 992 1.21 52.19 6.04
C TYR A 992 2.63 52.73 6.06
N PHE A 993 3.65 51.88 6.12
CA PHE A 993 5.04 52.35 6.14
C PHE A 993 5.37 53.04 4.81
N VAL A 994 5.02 52.41 3.68
CA VAL A 994 5.30 52.96 2.35
C VAL A 994 4.48 54.24 2.10
N SER A 995 3.18 54.22 2.40
CA SER A 995 2.28 55.38 2.21
C SER A 995 2.64 56.59 3.08
N LEU A 996 3.01 56.36 4.35
CA LEU A 996 3.44 57.44 5.23
C LEU A 996 4.79 58.00 4.77
N SER A 997 5.74 57.14 4.41
CA SER A 997 7.06 57.56 3.97
C SER A 997 7.04 58.27 2.62
N SER A 998 6.10 57.93 1.72
CA SER A 998 5.98 58.60 0.42
C SER A 998 5.37 60.00 0.52
N SER A 999 4.52 60.26 1.52
CA SER A 999 3.79 61.54 1.66
C SER A 999 4.71 62.76 1.85
N THR A 1000 5.92 62.54 2.39
CA THR A 1000 6.92 63.59 2.65
C THR A 1000 8.08 63.57 1.65
N SER A 1001 8.15 62.54 0.80
CA SER A 1001 9.25 62.34 -0.13
C SER A 1001 8.98 63.01 -1.47
N ARG A 1002 10.04 63.47 -2.14
CA ARG A 1002 10.00 64.11 -3.45
C ARG A 1002 10.95 63.40 -4.42
N ASP A 1003 10.61 63.42 -5.70
CA ASP A 1003 11.49 62.98 -6.78
C ASP A 1003 12.71 63.91 -6.88
N SER A 1004 13.73 63.47 -7.61
CA SER A 1004 14.91 64.22 -8.06
C SER A 1004 14.56 65.59 -8.67
N ASP A 1005 13.42 65.71 -9.34
CA ASP A 1005 12.86 66.95 -9.90
C ASP A 1005 12.06 67.80 -8.89
N GLY A 1006 11.93 67.36 -7.63
CA GLY A 1006 11.12 68.02 -6.60
C GLY A 1006 9.61 67.75 -6.69
N LYS A 1007 9.16 66.86 -7.57
CA LYS A 1007 7.75 66.47 -7.74
C LYS A 1007 7.30 65.51 -6.65
N MET A 1008 6.00 65.50 -6.33
CA MET A 1008 5.42 64.52 -5.41
C MET A 1008 5.18 63.19 -6.12
N PHE A 1009 5.31 62.09 -5.38
CA PHE A 1009 5.00 60.75 -5.89
C PHE A 1009 3.51 60.56 -6.13
N GLY A 1010 3.16 59.98 -7.28
CA GLY A 1010 1.81 59.58 -7.63
C GLY A 1010 1.41 58.23 -7.06
N LEU A 1011 0.16 57.81 -7.31
CA LEU A 1011 -0.37 56.51 -6.87
C LEU A 1011 0.50 55.34 -7.36
N TRP A 1012 0.91 55.36 -8.62
CA TRP A 1012 1.67 54.28 -9.24
C TRP A 1012 3.10 54.19 -8.72
N ASP A 1013 3.71 55.29 -8.30
CA ASP A 1013 5.04 55.30 -7.66
C ASP A 1013 4.97 54.59 -6.30
N VAL A 1014 4.01 54.99 -5.46
CA VAL A 1014 3.79 54.41 -4.13
C VAL A 1014 3.40 52.93 -4.24
N SER A 1015 2.53 52.60 -5.19
CA SER A 1015 2.10 51.25 -5.48
C SER A 1015 3.25 50.34 -5.93
N THR A 1016 4.07 50.81 -6.88
CA THR A 1016 5.22 50.04 -7.40
C THR A 1016 6.27 49.82 -6.31
N MET A 1017 6.50 50.81 -5.46
CA MET A 1017 7.37 50.68 -4.28
C MET A 1017 6.83 49.64 -3.29
N ALA A 1018 5.54 49.72 -2.94
CA ALA A 1018 4.90 48.77 -2.05
C ALA A 1018 4.94 47.34 -2.60
N PHE A 1019 4.64 47.15 -3.89
CA PHE A 1019 4.69 45.84 -4.53
C PHE A 1019 6.11 45.27 -4.56
N THR A 1020 7.12 46.09 -4.85
CA THR A 1020 8.53 45.67 -4.80
C THR A 1020 8.91 45.20 -3.40
N CYS A 1021 8.48 45.91 -2.36
CA CYS A 1021 8.69 45.49 -0.97
C CYS A 1021 7.99 44.16 -0.65
N VAL A 1022 6.76 43.96 -1.12
CA VAL A 1022 6.02 42.69 -0.95
C VAL A 1022 6.77 41.53 -1.58
N VAL A 1023 7.18 41.66 -2.86
CA VAL A 1023 7.89 40.59 -3.59
C VAL A 1023 9.21 40.22 -2.91
N VAL A 1024 10.01 41.21 -2.51
CA VAL A 1024 11.28 40.96 -1.83
C VAL A 1024 11.05 40.32 -0.46
N THR A 1025 10.15 40.88 0.35
CA THR A 1025 9.92 40.41 1.73
C THR A 1025 9.37 38.99 1.76
N VAL A 1026 8.40 38.68 0.90
CA VAL A 1026 7.78 37.35 0.83
C VAL A 1026 8.83 36.31 0.44
N ASN A 1027 9.63 36.57 -0.61
CA ASN A 1027 10.71 35.67 -1.03
C ASN A 1027 11.81 35.49 0.05
N LEU A 1028 12.17 36.54 0.80
CA LEU A 1028 13.10 36.42 1.94
C LEU A 1028 12.52 35.63 3.11
N ARG A 1029 11.23 35.84 3.43
CA ARG A 1029 10.52 35.06 4.46
C ARG A 1029 10.53 33.57 4.15
N LEU A 1030 10.39 33.19 2.88
CA LEU A 1030 10.44 31.79 2.46
C LEU A 1030 11.79 31.15 2.83
N LEU A 1031 12.90 31.86 2.61
CA LEU A 1031 14.22 31.38 2.94
C LEU A 1031 14.40 31.22 4.46
N MET A 1032 13.88 32.17 5.25
CA MET A 1032 13.89 32.08 6.73
C MET A 1032 13.09 30.87 7.28
N MET A 1033 12.10 30.39 6.53
CA MET A 1033 11.26 29.25 6.90
C MET A 1033 11.89 27.89 6.56
N CYS A 1034 12.87 27.86 5.65
CA CYS A 1034 13.52 26.63 5.22
C CYS A 1034 14.35 26.03 6.36
N ASN A 1035 14.30 24.71 6.52
CA ASN A 1035 15.14 24.00 7.47
C ASN A 1035 16.52 23.70 6.86
N SER A 1036 16.54 23.33 5.58
CA SER A 1036 17.75 23.08 4.82
C SER A 1036 17.81 24.00 3.60
N ILE A 1037 18.92 24.73 3.43
CA ILE A 1037 19.09 25.63 2.29
C ILE A 1037 20.07 24.99 1.31
N THR A 1038 19.56 24.63 0.13
CA THR A 1038 20.37 24.12 -0.98
C THR A 1038 20.65 25.22 -2.02
N ARG A 1039 21.59 24.97 -2.95
CA ARG A 1039 21.90 25.90 -4.06
C ARG A 1039 20.64 26.30 -4.86
N TRP A 1040 19.70 25.37 -5.04
CA TRP A 1040 18.43 25.62 -5.74
C TRP A 1040 17.52 26.63 -5.02
N HIS A 1041 17.56 26.68 -3.68
CA HIS A 1041 16.82 27.67 -2.91
C HIS A 1041 17.35 29.07 -3.20
N TYR A 1042 18.67 29.28 -3.15
CA TYR A 1042 19.28 30.57 -3.47
C TYR A 1042 19.02 30.99 -4.93
N ILE A 1043 19.18 30.07 -5.88
CA ILE A 1043 18.94 30.34 -7.31
C ILE A 1043 17.48 30.72 -7.55
N SER A 1044 16.53 29.99 -6.95
CA SER A 1044 15.10 30.27 -7.15
C SER A 1044 14.66 31.56 -6.49
N VAL A 1045 15.02 31.81 -5.23
CA VAL A 1045 14.66 33.03 -4.50
C VAL A 1045 15.32 34.26 -5.14
N GLY A 1046 16.63 34.21 -5.36
CA GLY A 1046 17.38 35.30 -5.99
C GLY A 1046 16.93 35.54 -7.43
N GLY A 1047 16.74 34.47 -8.20
CA GLY A 1047 16.21 34.53 -9.56
C GLY A 1047 14.82 35.16 -9.62
N SER A 1048 13.93 34.83 -8.68
CA SER A 1048 12.58 35.40 -8.63
C SER A 1048 12.58 36.90 -8.38
N ILE A 1049 13.48 37.38 -7.49
CA ILE A 1049 13.66 38.81 -7.22
C ILE A 1049 14.26 39.51 -8.45
N ILE A 1050 15.26 38.93 -9.10
CA ILE A 1050 15.85 39.47 -10.33
C ILE A 1050 14.81 39.55 -11.46
N VAL A 1051 14.00 38.51 -11.63
CA VAL A 1051 12.93 38.47 -12.65
C VAL A 1051 11.91 39.58 -12.42
N TRP A 1052 11.55 39.89 -11.17
CA TRP A 1052 10.71 41.05 -10.86
C TRP A 1052 11.34 42.35 -11.36
N PHE A 1053 12.61 42.61 -11.04
CA PHE A 1053 13.31 43.81 -11.47
C PHE A 1053 13.42 43.89 -13.00
N VAL A 1054 13.81 42.80 -13.67
CA VAL A 1054 13.87 42.74 -15.14
C VAL A 1054 12.50 43.03 -15.75
N PHE A 1055 11.43 42.44 -15.21
CA PHE A 1055 10.07 42.66 -15.69
C PHE A 1055 9.68 44.13 -15.58
N ILE A 1056 9.85 44.76 -14.42
CA ILE A 1056 9.42 46.15 -14.21
C ILE A 1056 10.24 47.13 -15.07
N PHE A 1057 11.54 46.89 -15.30
CA PHE A 1057 12.35 47.73 -16.18
C PHE A 1057 11.88 47.70 -17.64
N ILE A 1058 11.55 46.51 -18.13
CA ILE A 1058 11.05 46.31 -19.50
C ILE A 1058 9.64 46.90 -19.60
N TYR A 1059 8.77 46.57 -18.65
CA TYR A 1059 7.37 46.97 -18.67
C TYR A 1059 7.19 48.49 -18.54
N SER A 1060 7.93 49.16 -17.65
CA SER A 1060 7.90 50.63 -17.55
C SER A 1060 8.71 51.35 -18.64
N GLY A 1061 9.57 50.65 -19.39
CA GLY A 1061 10.41 51.22 -20.45
C GLY A 1061 9.80 51.16 -21.85
N ILE A 1062 8.94 50.17 -22.13
CA ILE A 1062 8.29 50.01 -23.44
C ILE A 1062 6.96 50.76 -23.46
N MET A 1063 6.85 51.80 -24.29
CA MET A 1063 5.56 52.47 -24.52
C MET A 1063 4.83 51.79 -25.69
N THR A 1064 3.90 50.88 -25.40
CA THR A 1064 3.08 50.25 -26.46
C THR A 1064 1.89 51.15 -26.86
N ARG A 1065 1.39 50.99 -28.11
CA ARG A 1065 0.19 51.72 -28.59
C ARG A 1065 -1.10 51.35 -27.85
N PHE A 1066 -1.13 50.20 -27.16
CA PHE A 1066 -2.28 49.74 -26.37
C PHE A 1066 -2.28 50.32 -24.94
N ASP A 1067 -1.12 50.74 -24.40
CA ASP A 1067 -0.97 51.32 -23.04
C ASP A 1067 -1.21 52.83 -22.96
N ARG A 1068 -1.80 53.46 -24.00
CA ARG A 1068 -1.96 54.91 -24.07
C ARG A 1068 -2.85 55.51 -22.96
N ASN A 1069 -3.47 54.66 -22.13
CA ASN A 1069 -4.30 55.00 -20.98
C ASN A 1069 -3.68 54.63 -19.60
N ASP A 1070 -2.55 53.89 -19.53
CA ASP A 1070 -1.97 53.44 -18.25
C ASP A 1070 -0.72 54.24 -17.86
N ASN A 1071 -0.78 54.93 -16.72
CA ASN A 1071 0.22 55.88 -16.21
C ASN A 1071 1.49 55.22 -15.63
N MET A 1072 1.91 54.05 -16.12
CA MET A 1072 3.04 53.28 -15.57
C MET A 1072 4.38 53.50 -16.29
N PHE A 1073 4.37 54.39 -17.28
CA PHE A 1073 5.56 54.79 -18.02
C PHE A 1073 6.58 55.46 -17.11
N TRP A 1074 7.83 54.99 -17.16
CA TRP A 1074 8.99 55.58 -16.47
C TRP A 1074 8.97 55.57 -14.91
N VAL A 1075 7.93 55.01 -14.28
CA VAL A 1075 7.74 54.98 -12.81
C VAL A 1075 8.94 54.39 -12.06
N ILE A 1076 9.45 53.24 -12.48
CA ILE A 1076 10.57 52.58 -11.78
C ILE A 1076 11.89 53.36 -11.90
N TYR A 1077 12.10 54.05 -13.03
CA TYR A 1077 13.30 54.85 -13.27
C TYR A 1077 13.28 56.12 -12.40
N VAL A 1078 12.09 56.73 -12.21
CA VAL A 1078 11.87 57.80 -11.22
C VAL A 1078 12.15 57.30 -9.80
N LEU A 1079 11.59 56.17 -9.39
CA LEU A 1079 11.82 55.65 -8.04
C LEU A 1079 13.30 55.40 -7.77
N MET A 1080 14.00 54.71 -8.69
CA MET A 1080 15.41 54.36 -8.53
C MET A 1080 16.40 55.53 -8.60
N SER A 1081 15.98 56.69 -9.11
CA SER A 1081 16.80 57.92 -9.07
C SER A 1081 16.83 58.54 -7.68
N THR A 1082 15.93 58.13 -6.78
CA THR A 1082 15.78 58.70 -5.43
C THR A 1082 16.41 57.84 -4.35
N SER A 1083 16.93 58.47 -3.29
CA SER A 1083 17.39 57.74 -2.09
C SER A 1083 16.24 57.06 -1.33
N TYR A 1084 15.02 57.57 -1.48
CA TYR A 1084 13.79 57.02 -0.90
C TYR A 1084 13.61 55.54 -1.27
N PHE A 1085 13.83 55.18 -2.53
CA PHE A 1085 13.68 53.81 -3.01
C PHE A 1085 14.59 52.83 -2.27
N TYR A 1086 15.90 53.10 -2.21
CA TYR A 1086 16.87 52.18 -1.60
C TYR A 1086 16.68 52.04 -0.09
N VAL A 1087 16.39 53.13 0.61
CA VAL A 1087 16.13 53.12 2.06
C VAL A 1087 14.85 52.34 2.37
N THR A 1088 13.77 52.60 1.63
CA THR A 1088 12.49 51.91 1.83
C THR A 1088 12.60 50.43 1.47
N LEU A 1089 13.32 50.08 0.40
CA LEU A 1089 13.56 48.70 -0.02
C LEU A 1089 14.31 47.88 1.05
N LEU A 1090 15.15 48.52 1.86
CA LEU A 1090 15.87 47.87 2.95
C LEU A 1090 15.05 47.82 4.25
N LEU A 1091 14.48 48.96 4.67
CA LEU A 1091 13.81 49.08 5.98
C LEU A 1091 12.47 48.35 6.04
N VAL A 1092 11.69 48.37 4.96
CA VAL A 1092 10.35 47.75 4.96
C VAL A 1092 10.44 46.22 5.14
N PRO A 1093 11.28 45.47 4.39
CA PRO A 1093 11.45 44.04 4.65
C PRO A 1093 11.97 43.73 6.06
N VAL A 1094 12.92 44.52 6.58
CA VAL A 1094 13.44 44.34 7.94
C VAL A 1094 12.33 44.53 8.98
N ALA A 1095 11.56 45.61 8.87
CA ALA A 1095 10.45 45.88 9.79
C ALA A 1095 9.36 44.80 9.71
N ALA A 1096 9.02 44.35 8.50
CA ALA A 1096 8.02 43.32 8.28
C ALA A 1096 8.46 41.95 8.84
N LEU A 1097 9.72 41.55 8.67
CA LEU A 1097 10.23 40.24 9.08
C LEU A 1097 10.69 40.18 10.54
N LEU A 1098 10.88 41.32 11.21
CA LEU A 1098 11.33 41.37 12.60
C LEU A 1098 10.42 40.56 13.54
N GLY A 1099 9.09 40.70 13.38
CA GLY A 1099 8.12 39.95 14.17
C GLY A 1099 8.23 38.43 13.98
N ASP A 1100 8.46 37.96 12.74
CA ASP A 1100 8.67 36.54 12.47
C ASP A 1100 9.98 36.04 13.07
N PHE A 1101 11.06 36.81 12.92
CA PHE A 1101 12.38 36.45 13.44
C PHE A 1101 12.35 36.26 14.95
N LEU A 1102 11.74 37.21 15.68
CA LEU A 1102 11.57 37.11 17.13
C LEU A 1102 10.70 35.92 17.52
N TYR A 1103 9.60 35.69 16.81
CA TYR A 1103 8.73 34.54 17.08
C TYR A 1103 9.44 33.20 16.86
N LEU A 1104 10.18 33.04 15.76
CA LEU A 1104 10.95 31.84 15.49
C LEU A 1104 12.04 31.61 16.53
N GLY A 1105 12.73 32.69 16.95
CA GLY A 1105 13.73 32.62 18.02
C GLY A 1105 13.13 32.17 19.35
N VAL A 1106 12.01 32.79 19.78
CA VAL A 1106 11.30 32.41 21.01
C VAL A 1106 10.75 30.99 20.94
N GLN A 1107 10.14 30.60 19.82
CA GLN A 1107 9.61 29.26 19.63
C GLN A 1107 10.73 28.23 19.74
N ARG A 1108 11.85 28.42 19.05
CA ARG A 1108 12.95 27.45 19.05
C ARG A 1108 13.65 27.36 20.41
N TRP A 1109 13.82 28.47 21.13
CA TRP A 1109 14.51 28.47 22.42
C TRP A 1109 13.67 27.96 23.58
N PHE A 1110 12.39 28.33 23.65
CA PHE A 1110 11.53 28.01 24.81
C PHE A 1110 10.58 26.84 24.56
N PHE A 1111 10.20 26.58 23.31
CA PHE A 1111 9.23 25.56 22.92
C PHE A 1111 9.68 24.78 21.67
N PRO A 1112 10.86 24.15 21.69
CA PRO A 1112 11.40 23.45 20.52
C PRO A 1112 10.52 22.27 20.11
N TYR A 1113 10.43 22.03 18.80
CA TYR A 1113 9.86 20.81 18.26
C TYR A 1113 10.82 19.63 18.42
N ASP A 1114 10.30 18.39 18.44
CA ASP A 1114 11.13 17.20 18.65
C ASP A 1114 12.21 17.07 17.56
N TYR A 1115 11.88 17.40 16.30
CA TYR A 1115 12.88 17.40 15.22
C TYR A 1115 13.97 18.47 15.40
N GLN A 1116 13.66 19.61 16.02
CA GLN A 1116 14.65 20.68 16.27
C GLN A 1116 15.65 20.25 17.34
N ILE A 1117 15.19 19.51 18.36
CA ILE A 1117 16.06 18.93 19.38
C ILE A 1117 17.04 17.94 18.75
N VAL A 1118 16.55 17.08 17.85
CA VAL A 1118 17.38 16.10 17.13
C VAL A 1118 18.39 16.79 16.19
N GLN A 1119 17.99 17.88 15.52
CA GLN A 1119 18.92 18.70 14.73
C GLN A 1119 20.04 19.28 15.60
N GLU A 1120 19.70 19.79 16.79
CA GLU A 1120 20.67 20.41 17.69
C GLU A 1120 21.61 19.38 18.32
N SER A 1121 21.11 18.18 18.64
CA SER A 1121 21.92 17.10 19.19
C SER A 1121 22.92 16.51 18.21
N HIS A 1122 22.60 16.53 16.90
CA HIS A 1122 23.44 15.97 15.83
C HIS A 1122 24.11 17.04 14.96
N LYS A 1123 24.16 18.28 15.45
CA LYS A 1123 24.77 19.40 14.72
C LYS A 1123 26.25 19.15 14.41
N ASP A 1124 26.99 18.58 15.36
CA ASP A 1124 28.43 18.32 15.24
C ASP A 1124 28.74 17.00 14.49
N ASP A 1125 27.78 16.08 14.42
CA ASP A 1125 27.92 14.82 13.67
C ASP A 1125 27.82 15.05 12.15
N ALA A 1126 27.17 16.14 11.73
CA ALA A 1126 26.95 16.48 10.32
C ALA A 1126 28.26 16.69 9.53
N ASP A 1127 29.35 17.09 10.19
CA ASP A 1127 30.66 17.26 9.57
C ASP A 1127 31.34 15.91 9.21
N SER A 1128 30.87 14.80 9.78
CA SER A 1128 31.36 13.45 9.44
C SER A 1128 30.61 12.79 8.27
N ILE A 1129 29.37 13.22 7.99
CA ILE A 1129 28.43 12.58 7.06
C ILE A 1129 28.61 13.09 5.61
N ASN A 1130 29.27 14.24 5.41
CA ASN A 1130 29.58 14.77 4.07
C ASN A 1130 30.81 14.14 3.41
N LYS A 1131 31.47 13.16 4.05
CA LYS A 1131 32.34 12.24 3.33
C LYS A 1131 31.44 11.15 2.75
N PRO A 1132 31.34 11.01 1.41
CA PRO A 1132 30.70 9.83 0.85
C PRO A 1132 31.43 8.60 1.39
N ASP A 1133 30.67 7.56 1.74
CA ASP A 1133 31.20 6.22 2.04
C ASP A 1133 32.03 5.75 0.83
N SER A 1134 33.32 6.09 0.82
CA SER A 1134 34.31 5.51 -0.06
C SER A 1134 34.72 4.17 0.56
N GLN A 1135 33.88 3.16 0.34
CA GLN A 1135 34.19 1.76 0.62
C GLN A 1135 35.32 1.19 -0.27
N GLU A 1136 35.96 2.01 -1.12
CA GLU A 1136 37.05 1.58 -2.01
C GLU A 1136 38.47 1.97 -1.56
N THR A 1137 38.69 2.46 -0.34
CA THR A 1137 40.06 2.79 0.13
C THR A 1137 40.50 1.92 1.31
N LYS A 1138 40.51 0.60 1.12
CA LYS A 1138 41.12 -0.35 2.08
C LYS A 1138 42.48 -0.89 1.66
N GLU A 1139 43.01 -0.51 0.49
CA GLU A 1139 44.26 -1.11 -0.02
C GLU A 1139 45.55 -0.31 0.26
N HIS A 1140 45.49 0.90 0.81
CA HIS A 1140 46.69 1.70 1.09
C HIS A 1140 46.63 2.45 2.43
N LEU A 1141 46.50 1.72 3.53
CA LEU A 1141 46.81 2.25 4.87
C LEU A 1141 48.22 1.82 5.25
N THR A 1142 49.02 2.77 5.75
CA THR A 1142 50.33 2.44 6.34
C THR A 1142 50.14 1.57 7.60
N PRO A 1143 51.11 0.71 7.96
CA PRO A 1143 50.95 -0.21 9.10
C PRO A 1143 50.57 0.49 10.42
N ASP A 1144 51.06 1.72 10.61
CA ASP A 1144 50.79 2.51 11.82
C ASP A 1144 49.38 3.10 11.83
N GLU A 1145 48.85 3.51 10.67
CA GLU A 1145 47.46 3.99 10.53
C GLU A 1145 46.46 2.84 10.66
N ALA A 1146 46.77 1.67 10.10
CA ALA A 1146 45.99 0.45 10.28
C ALA A 1146 45.90 0.06 11.75
N ARG A 1147 47.02 0.12 12.48
CA ARG A 1147 47.07 -0.19 13.92
C ARG A 1147 46.27 0.82 14.76
N SER A 1148 46.30 2.10 14.39
CA SER A 1148 45.48 3.13 15.07
C SER A 1148 43.97 2.94 14.87
N ASN A 1149 43.56 2.46 13.69
CA ASN A 1149 42.17 2.15 13.36
C ASN A 1149 41.71 0.84 14.00
N GLU A 1150 42.58 -0.16 14.13
CA GLU A 1150 42.27 -1.38 14.89
C GLU A 1150 42.09 -1.07 16.38
N ILE A 1151 42.91 -0.18 16.95
CA ILE A 1151 42.80 0.24 18.36
C ILE A 1151 41.52 1.05 18.61
N SER A 1152 41.06 1.85 17.64
CA SER A 1152 39.82 2.64 17.76
C SER A 1152 38.55 1.79 17.62
N GLN A 1153 38.65 0.61 17.00
CA GLN A 1153 37.56 -0.34 16.82
C GLN A 1153 37.48 -1.43 17.90
N LEU A 1154 38.40 -1.44 18.87
CA LEU A 1154 38.29 -2.34 20.02
C LEU A 1154 37.05 -1.99 20.85
N PRO A 1155 36.12 -2.95 21.06
CA PRO A 1155 34.99 -2.72 21.94
C PRO A 1155 35.51 -2.52 23.36
N LYS A 1156 35.05 -1.45 24.04
CA LYS A 1156 35.28 -1.28 25.48
C LYS A 1156 34.75 -2.51 26.21
N GLU A 1157 35.65 -3.23 26.86
CA GLU A 1157 35.34 -4.48 27.57
C GLU A 1157 34.21 -4.28 28.58
N VAL A 1158 33.17 -5.11 28.46
CA VAL A 1158 32.20 -5.37 29.52
C VAL A 1158 32.77 -6.54 30.32
N SER A 1159 33.32 -6.28 31.50
CA SER A 1159 33.84 -7.34 32.37
C SER A 1159 32.70 -8.23 32.86
N LYS A 1160 32.81 -9.54 32.64
CA LYS A 1160 32.04 -10.57 33.33
C LYS A 1160 32.47 -10.63 34.80
N HIS A 1161 31.54 -10.54 35.74
CA HIS A 1161 31.60 -11.34 36.98
C HIS A 1161 30.20 -11.55 37.58
N SER A 1162 30.08 -12.71 38.21
CA SER A 1162 28.94 -13.43 38.79
C SER A 1162 28.45 -12.90 40.15
N GLY A 1163 27.16 -13.09 40.44
CA GLY A 1163 26.64 -13.46 41.77
C GLY A 1163 26.22 -12.35 42.76
N PHE A 1164 24.95 -12.45 43.21
CA PHE A 1164 24.41 -12.08 44.53
C PHE A 1164 24.27 -10.59 45.01
N ALA A 1165 23.00 -10.17 45.06
CA ALA A 1165 22.20 -9.46 46.10
C ALA A 1165 22.68 -8.25 46.96
N PHE A 1166 21.81 -7.23 46.94
CA PHE A 1166 21.36 -6.20 47.91
C PHE A 1166 21.99 -4.80 48.07
N ASP A 1167 21.04 -3.85 48.13
CA ASP A 1167 20.93 -2.39 48.28
C ASP A 1167 22.06 -1.44 48.72
N SER A 1168 21.94 -0.25 48.10
CA SER A 1168 22.12 1.13 48.60
C SER A 1168 23.35 1.93 48.10
N PRO A 1169 23.22 3.27 47.99
CA PRO A 1169 23.79 4.03 46.89
C PRO A 1169 25.04 4.83 47.26
N GLY A 1170 25.89 5.03 46.25
CA GLY A 1170 26.75 6.20 46.16
C GLY A 1170 28.23 5.88 46.18
N TYR A 1171 28.86 5.79 45.01
CA TYR A 1171 30.30 5.97 44.82
C TYR A 1171 30.61 6.18 43.33
N GLU A 1172 30.39 7.39 42.80
CA GLU A 1172 30.82 7.80 41.44
C GLU A 1172 31.63 9.12 41.43
N SER A 1173 32.30 9.47 42.52
CA SER A 1173 33.07 10.73 42.60
C SER A 1173 34.60 10.56 42.63
N PHE A 1174 35.15 9.37 42.32
CA PHE A 1174 36.61 9.17 42.38
C PHE A 1174 37.33 9.10 41.02
N PHE A 1175 36.66 8.69 39.93
CA PHE A 1175 37.32 8.51 38.62
C PHE A 1175 37.15 9.69 37.64
N ALA A 1176 36.38 10.71 37.98
CA ALA A 1176 36.17 11.89 37.12
C ALA A 1176 37.35 12.88 37.15
N THR A 1177 38.28 12.76 38.09
CA THR A 1177 39.33 13.77 38.33
C THR A 1177 40.62 13.52 37.53
N GLN A 1178 40.76 12.39 36.85
CA GLN A 1178 42.00 12.07 36.09
C GLN A 1178 41.98 12.51 34.62
N PHE A 1179 40.84 12.95 34.08
CA PHE A 1179 40.71 13.26 32.64
C PHE A 1179 40.28 14.69 32.29
N GLY A 1180 40.27 15.62 33.26
CA GLY A 1180 40.20 17.06 32.98
C GLY A 1180 39.05 17.52 32.07
N LYS A 1181 37.92 16.79 32.01
CA LYS A 1181 36.75 17.13 31.20
C LYS A 1181 35.59 17.52 32.09
N TYR A 1182 35.24 18.80 32.04
CA TYR A 1182 34.10 19.39 32.71
C TYR A 1182 32.81 18.98 32.00
N VAL A 1183 31.94 18.21 32.68
CA VAL A 1183 30.59 17.90 32.21
C VAL A 1183 29.63 18.88 32.89
N PRO A 1184 28.92 19.76 32.15
CA PRO A 1184 27.94 20.64 32.79
C PRO A 1184 26.71 19.83 33.25
N PRO A 1185 26.13 20.14 34.41
CA PRO A 1185 24.93 19.46 34.91
C PRO A 1185 23.73 19.76 34.02
N LYS A 1186 22.93 18.72 33.72
CA LYS A 1186 21.74 18.80 32.87
C LYS A 1186 20.74 19.83 33.42
N ALA A 1187 20.29 20.75 32.56
CA ALA A 1187 19.46 21.90 32.90
C ALA A 1187 18.04 21.59 33.46
N TRP A 1188 17.59 20.33 33.44
CA TRP A 1188 16.25 19.96 33.90
C TRP A 1188 16.16 19.67 35.41
N ASP A 1189 17.27 19.48 36.11
CA ASP A 1189 17.28 19.17 37.55
C ASP A 1189 17.22 20.40 38.48
N VAL A 1190 17.51 21.60 37.96
CA VAL A 1190 17.52 22.85 38.74
C VAL A 1190 16.13 23.50 38.79
N ALA A 1191 15.34 23.39 37.71
CA ALA A 1191 14.01 23.98 37.64
C ALA A 1191 12.99 23.29 38.57
N ARG A 1192 13.13 21.98 38.82
CA ARG A 1192 12.22 21.23 39.72
C ARG A 1192 12.53 21.50 41.20
N ARG A 1193 13.80 21.77 41.56
CA ARG A 1193 14.18 22.10 42.96
C ARG A 1193 13.81 23.52 43.37
N ALA A 1194 13.69 24.46 42.42
CA ALA A 1194 13.26 25.83 42.69
C ALA A 1194 11.73 25.98 42.90
N SER A 1195 10.93 24.96 42.59
CA SER A 1195 9.45 25.03 42.61
C SER A 1195 8.79 24.51 43.90
N MET A 1196 9.53 23.92 44.84
CA MET A 1196 8.97 23.45 46.11
C MET A 1196 9.28 24.42 47.25
N LYS A 1197 8.46 25.48 47.36
CA LYS A 1197 8.40 26.35 48.54
C LYS A 1197 7.73 25.59 49.69
N SER A 1198 8.45 25.43 50.80
CA SER A 1198 7.91 24.94 52.07
C SER A 1198 6.83 25.88 52.61
N LYS A 1199 5.61 25.38 52.84
CA LYS A 1199 4.61 26.06 53.68
C LYS A 1199 5.07 25.98 55.14
N SER A 1200 5.47 27.10 55.72
CA SER A 1200 5.50 27.27 57.18
C SER A 1200 4.07 27.42 57.70
N LYS A 1201 3.66 26.58 58.65
CA LYS A 1201 2.42 26.75 59.43
C LYS A 1201 2.52 28.02 60.29
N PRO A 1202 1.45 28.82 60.44
CA PRO A 1202 1.41 29.86 61.46
C PRO A 1202 0.96 29.27 62.82
N LYS A 1203 1.49 29.84 63.89
CA LYS A 1203 0.78 30.01 65.16
C LYS A 1203 -0.22 31.15 65.00
#